data_AF-A0A850LVM1-F1
#
_entry.id   AF-A0A850LVM1-F1
#
_cell.length_a   1.000
_cell.length_b   1.000
_cell.length_c   1.000
_cell.angle_alpha   90.00
_cell.angle_beta   90.00
_cell.angle_gamma   90.00
#
_symmetry.space_group_name_H-M   'P 1'
#
loop_
_entity.id
_entity.type
_entity.pdbx_description
1 polymer ?
#
loop_
_entity_poly.entity_id
_entity_poly.type
_entity_poly.pdbx_seq_one_letter_code
_entity_poly.pdbx_strand_id
1 'polypeptide(L)'
;FELAAEDIPLLWQESMEQMREELEKMRSEVLRQIISEQELDKKNQLDNIINTQIDDVSKKLTEISQLSKIDHQKITTSMKDLLKNKIKEIEDHCNGANDEISTFVKNTTKSFPNFQDTINISIHKWQTFLNSLPTVFNQVRDQTLADFTINLTKSLSRSEYGGRVKFEDLGRILGLNTGQVKRLLDKLISVSKLEARFEEKQVVPLYVENKMQLQFEKFIIQFQEELDLNYEKFSNFFITSYQRKQLDNNESEIRGRIKEFKNNVNKYDVELKVKFENQIKNPYNERSLNSWEKLKSELNNKLESVTRILDTRNEYKASFLEKMQQYRDKLEEISNVIIDKIEDKKELPRLIGKLSAKEDDLRLSIIDQRHIFKNNITQLSKDIEHFDKIIEDVHTNFISETEKILFDLKNLKRKLEDKIIDKQSEAEKEKLKEKIQTHNDEFRELVDVMDKEVYNIIETGNLSEASTTLKNSYDDNRTYIKTADNSISEFIKINSRVHRGFKDACVLILRDWNTEELENHLIKAFNVLQDRIVIRNIEYAERAFHGNRIKLDVLASKISMKSKVFKERLFDILGTSEELKGKYDVRTNEYVFRPDEEPKAVLTTTPPPIIPQKKTFADVLRDWAPIFTILGGTGGLAAAVYSITRDLALTGLVFAIVMPIGIVILLIIYKLTKKD
;
A
#
# COMPACT_ATOMS: atom_id res chain seq x y z
N PHE A 1 46.50 -138.95 10.77
CA PHE A 1 46.39 -138.17 12.01
C PHE A 1 45.44 -138.93 12.91
N GLU A 2 46.02 -139.92 13.60
CA GLU A 2 45.33 -140.74 14.58
C GLU A 2 45.16 -139.86 15.82
N LEU A 3 43.96 -139.31 16.02
CA LEU A 3 43.53 -139.05 17.40
C LEU A 3 43.53 -140.41 18.08
N ALA A 4 44.39 -140.60 19.07
CA ALA A 4 44.41 -141.83 19.83
C ALA A 4 43.00 -142.04 20.37
N ALA A 5 42.51 -143.28 20.35
CA ALA A 5 41.19 -143.59 20.87
C ALA A 5 41.02 -143.16 22.34
N GLU A 6 42.14 -142.94 23.05
CA GLU A 6 42.25 -142.45 24.43
C GLU A 6 42.02 -140.93 24.57
N ASP A 7 42.30 -140.13 23.53
CA ASP A 7 42.10 -138.67 23.53
C ASP A 7 40.65 -138.27 23.20
N ILE A 8 39.91 -139.16 22.52
CA ILE A 8 38.51 -138.93 22.13
C ILE A 8 37.62 -138.76 23.38
N PRO A 9 37.67 -139.62 24.41
CA PRO A 9 36.92 -139.41 25.66
C PRO A 9 37.27 -138.10 26.36
N LEU A 10 38.55 -137.71 26.36
CA LEU A 10 39.03 -136.53 27.08
C LEU A 10 38.59 -135.22 26.39
N LEU A 11 38.76 -135.14 25.07
CA LEU A 11 38.26 -134.03 24.25
C LEU A 11 36.72 -133.98 24.24
N TRP A 12 36.06 -135.14 24.27
CA TRP A 12 34.60 -135.22 24.42
C TRP A 12 34.17 -134.70 25.80
N GLN A 13 34.89 -135.04 26.87
CA GLN A 13 34.60 -134.57 28.22
C GLN A 13 34.86 -133.07 28.38
N GLU A 14 35.97 -132.54 27.85
CA GLU A 14 36.24 -131.09 27.82
C GLU A 14 35.21 -130.32 27.00
N SER A 15 34.82 -130.85 25.83
CA SER A 15 33.78 -130.24 25.00
C SER A 15 32.40 -130.30 25.66
N MET A 16 32.07 -131.39 26.37
CA MET A 16 30.84 -131.51 27.15
C MET A 16 30.83 -130.56 28.36
N GLU A 17 31.96 -130.36 29.04
CA GLU A 17 32.04 -129.44 30.17
C GLU A 17 31.98 -127.97 29.69
N GLN A 18 32.64 -127.62 28.58
CA GLN A 18 32.47 -126.31 27.94
C GLN A 18 31.03 -126.07 27.48
N MET A 19 30.39 -127.08 26.87
CA MET A 19 28.99 -127.00 26.47
C MET A 19 28.08 -126.84 27.68
N ARG A 20 28.41 -127.47 28.81
CA ARG A 20 27.69 -127.33 30.07
C ARG A 20 27.86 -125.93 30.67
N GLU A 21 29.07 -125.38 30.68
CA GLU A 21 29.33 -124.01 31.13
C GLU A 21 28.62 -122.98 30.23
N GLU A 22 28.66 -123.16 28.91
CA GLU A 22 27.92 -122.30 27.98
C GLU A 22 26.40 -122.42 28.14
N LEU A 23 25.88 -123.64 28.35
CA LEU A 23 24.46 -123.87 28.64
C LEU A 23 24.04 -123.24 29.97
N GLU A 24 24.86 -123.34 31.02
CA GLU A 24 24.54 -122.74 32.32
C GLU A 24 24.65 -121.21 32.27
N LYS A 25 25.58 -120.68 31.47
CA LYS A 25 25.69 -119.25 31.18
C LYS A 25 24.49 -118.76 30.36
N MET A 26 24.08 -119.48 29.31
CA MET A 26 22.88 -119.18 28.53
C MET A 26 21.63 -119.28 29.39
N ARG A 27 21.51 -120.31 30.24
CA ARG A 27 20.40 -120.46 31.19
C ARG A 27 20.35 -119.30 32.17
N SER A 28 21.47 -118.90 32.73
CA SER A 28 21.55 -117.76 33.66
C SER A 28 21.20 -116.45 32.96
N GLU A 29 21.65 -116.25 31.71
CA GLU A 29 21.32 -115.07 30.91
C GLU A 29 19.83 -115.04 30.53
N VAL A 30 19.26 -116.17 30.12
CA VAL A 30 17.82 -116.30 29.84
C VAL A 30 16.99 -116.07 31.10
N LEU A 31 17.40 -116.62 32.25
CA LEU A 31 16.72 -116.36 33.53
C LEU A 31 16.82 -114.89 33.93
N ARG A 32 17.96 -114.24 33.72
CA ARG A 32 18.13 -112.80 33.95
C ARG A 32 17.24 -111.98 33.01
N GLN A 33 17.14 -112.34 31.73
CA GLN A 33 16.24 -111.70 30.78
C GLN A 33 14.78 -111.88 31.19
N ILE A 34 14.36 -113.09 31.55
CA ILE A 34 12.99 -113.37 32.04
C ILE A 34 12.69 -112.55 33.30
N ILE A 35 13.59 -112.49 34.27
CA ILE A 35 13.41 -111.70 35.50
C ILE A 35 13.34 -110.20 35.16
N SER A 36 14.21 -109.70 34.26
CA SER A 36 14.19 -108.30 33.82
C SER A 36 12.92 -107.95 33.04
N GLU A 37 12.40 -108.85 32.21
CA GLU A 37 11.13 -108.67 31.50
C GLU A 37 9.95 -108.68 32.47
N GLN A 38 9.95 -109.58 33.46
CA GLN A 38 8.94 -109.60 34.52
C GLN A 38 8.99 -108.33 35.38
N GLU A 39 10.19 -107.83 35.70
CA GLU A 39 10.40 -106.58 36.42
C GLU A 39 9.89 -105.38 35.60
N LEU A 40 10.14 -105.38 34.28
CA LEU A 40 9.63 -104.36 33.37
C LEU A 40 8.10 -104.43 33.24
N ASP A 41 7.50 -105.61 33.20
CA ASP A 41 6.05 -105.78 33.21
C ASP A 41 5.43 -105.23 34.50
N LYS A 42 6.08 -105.48 35.66
CA LYS A 42 5.67 -104.87 36.93
C LYS A 42 5.84 -103.36 36.97
N LYS A 43 6.87 -102.81 36.33
CA LYS A 43 7.01 -101.36 36.16
C LYS A 43 5.87 -100.81 35.30
N ASN A 44 5.54 -101.47 34.19
CA ASN A 44 4.43 -101.05 33.32
C ASN A 44 3.09 -101.11 34.05
N GLN A 45 2.88 -102.11 34.92
CA GLN A 45 1.72 -102.17 35.82
C GLN A 45 1.68 -100.98 36.78
N LEU A 46 2.82 -100.61 37.38
CA LEU A 46 2.92 -99.43 38.23
C LEU A 46 2.64 -98.13 37.45
N ASP A 47 3.20 -97.98 36.26
CA ASP A 47 2.96 -96.83 35.39
C ASP A 47 1.48 -96.70 35.03
N ASN A 48 0.80 -97.82 34.76
CA ASN A 48 -0.64 -97.85 34.53
C ASN A 48 -1.43 -97.43 35.77
N ILE A 49 -1.09 -97.95 36.96
CA ILE A 49 -1.71 -97.51 38.22
C ILE A 49 -1.55 -96.00 38.39
N ILE A 50 -0.33 -95.48 38.26
CA ILE A 50 -0.05 -94.04 38.40
C ILE A 50 -0.83 -93.21 37.38
N ASN A 51 -0.85 -93.62 36.11
CA ASN A 51 -1.58 -92.91 35.06
C ASN A 51 -3.08 -92.89 35.33
N THR A 52 -3.67 -94.03 35.73
CA THR A 52 -5.09 -94.11 36.09
C THR A 52 -5.42 -93.18 37.25
N GLN A 53 -4.59 -93.16 38.30
CA GLN A 53 -4.80 -92.28 39.45
C GLN A 53 -4.66 -90.79 39.08
N ILE A 54 -3.68 -90.43 38.23
CA ILE A 54 -3.52 -89.06 37.72
C ILE A 54 -4.74 -88.64 36.90
N ASP A 55 -5.23 -89.51 36.01
CA ASP A 55 -6.39 -89.23 35.17
C ASP A 55 -7.66 -89.05 36.00
N ASP A 56 -7.86 -89.89 37.02
CA ASP A 56 -9.03 -89.82 37.89
C ASP A 56 -9.02 -88.58 38.78
N VAL A 57 -7.86 -88.20 39.34
CA VAL A 57 -7.70 -86.91 40.04
C VAL A 57 -7.95 -85.75 39.08
N SER A 58 -7.46 -85.82 37.84
CA SER A 58 -7.66 -84.78 36.82
C SER A 58 -9.12 -84.62 36.40
N LYS A 59 -9.87 -85.72 36.29
CA LYS A 59 -11.32 -85.69 36.08
C LYS A 59 -12.03 -85.00 37.24
N LYS A 60 -11.72 -85.37 38.49
CA LYS A 60 -12.30 -84.73 39.69
C LYS A 60 -11.98 -83.24 39.76
N LEU A 61 -10.76 -82.82 39.40
CA LEU A 61 -10.40 -81.40 39.27
C LEU A 61 -11.22 -80.68 38.19
N THR A 62 -11.48 -81.36 37.07
CA THR A 62 -12.32 -80.84 35.99
C THR A 62 -13.78 -80.68 36.43
N GLU A 63 -14.31 -81.61 37.22
CA GLU A 63 -15.64 -81.49 37.83
C GLU A 63 -15.73 -80.26 38.74
N ILE A 64 -14.72 -79.99 39.56
CA ILE A 64 -14.66 -78.76 40.37
C ILE A 64 -14.65 -77.52 39.48
N SER A 65 -13.89 -77.53 38.38
CA SER A 65 -13.90 -76.45 37.39
C SER A 65 -15.26 -76.30 36.69
N GLN A 66 -16.09 -77.34 36.62
CA GLN A 66 -17.43 -77.27 36.05
C GLN A 66 -18.46 -76.80 37.08
N LEU A 67 -18.24 -77.01 38.38
CA LEU A 67 -19.07 -76.44 39.44
C LEU A 67 -19.14 -74.90 39.35
N SER A 68 -18.08 -74.22 38.89
CA SER A 68 -18.11 -72.76 38.65
C SER A 68 -19.04 -72.34 37.51
N LYS A 69 -19.56 -73.29 36.71
CA LYS A 69 -20.50 -73.07 35.60
C LYS A 69 -21.95 -73.47 35.92
N ILE A 70 -22.23 -74.06 37.08
CA ILE A 70 -23.60 -74.45 37.46
C ILE A 70 -24.43 -73.22 37.80
N ASP A 71 -25.66 -73.24 37.28
CA ASP A 71 -26.63 -72.15 37.17
C ASP A 71 -26.95 -71.41 38.48
N HIS A 72 -27.02 -70.08 38.38
CA HIS A 72 -26.81 -69.10 39.46
C HIS A 72 -27.98 -68.89 40.43
N GLN A 73 -28.98 -69.76 40.44
CA GLN A 73 -30.23 -69.51 41.18
C GLN A 73 -30.26 -70.03 42.62
N LYS A 74 -29.24 -70.77 43.09
CA LYS A 74 -29.16 -71.22 44.50
C LYS A 74 -27.75 -71.12 45.07
N ILE A 75 -27.19 -69.91 45.11
CA ILE A 75 -25.88 -69.69 45.74
C ILE A 75 -26.09 -69.23 47.19
N THR A 76 -26.08 -70.19 48.10
CA THR A 76 -25.94 -70.01 49.55
C THR A 76 -24.57 -70.56 50.00
N THR A 77 -24.24 -70.35 51.28
CA THR A 77 -23.09 -70.89 52.04
C THR A 77 -22.66 -72.31 51.62
N SER A 78 -23.62 -73.12 51.16
CA SER A 78 -23.48 -74.38 50.42
C SER A 78 -22.29 -74.47 49.45
N MET A 79 -21.98 -73.45 48.63
CA MET A 79 -20.94 -73.58 47.59
C MET A 79 -19.51 -73.63 48.15
N LYS A 80 -19.27 -72.92 49.26
CA LYS A 80 -17.97 -72.94 49.95
C LYS A 80 -17.74 -74.28 50.64
N ASP A 81 -18.80 -74.83 51.25
CA ASP A 81 -18.76 -76.16 51.87
C ASP A 81 -18.65 -77.27 50.82
N LEU A 82 -19.30 -77.12 49.67
CA LEU A 82 -19.19 -78.02 48.52
C LEU A 82 -17.75 -78.06 47.97
N LEU A 83 -17.14 -76.88 47.73
CA LEU A 83 -15.73 -76.79 47.31
C LEU A 83 -14.80 -77.43 48.34
N LYS A 84 -15.01 -77.17 49.63
CA LYS A 84 -14.22 -77.76 50.72
C LYS A 84 -14.36 -79.28 50.75
N ASN A 85 -15.57 -79.80 50.59
CA ASN A 85 -15.84 -81.24 50.54
C ASN A 85 -15.21 -81.88 49.30
N LYS A 86 -15.28 -81.24 48.13
CA LYS A 86 -14.65 -81.76 46.91
C LYS A 86 -13.13 -81.75 46.95
N ILE A 87 -12.52 -80.71 47.53
CA ILE A 87 -11.07 -80.71 47.78
C ILE A 87 -10.70 -81.87 48.71
N LYS A 88 -11.46 -82.06 49.80
CA LYS A 88 -11.24 -83.18 50.72
C LYS A 88 -11.40 -84.54 50.05
N GLU A 89 -12.40 -84.73 49.18
CA GLU A 89 -12.58 -85.95 48.39
C GLU A 89 -11.36 -86.25 47.49
N ILE A 90 -10.71 -85.22 46.95
CA ILE A 90 -9.49 -85.38 46.15
C ILE A 90 -8.30 -85.68 47.04
N GLU A 91 -8.15 -85.01 48.18
CA GLU A 91 -7.09 -85.30 49.16
C GLU A 91 -7.18 -86.74 49.68
N ASP A 92 -8.38 -87.18 50.08
CA ASP A 92 -8.64 -88.55 50.54
C ASP A 92 -8.33 -89.58 49.43
N HIS A 93 -8.67 -89.27 48.18
CA HIS A 93 -8.35 -90.13 47.03
C HIS A 93 -6.85 -90.19 46.74
N CYS A 94 -6.14 -89.06 46.82
CA CYS A 94 -4.69 -89.01 46.66
C CYS A 94 -3.96 -89.81 47.75
N ASN A 95 -4.46 -89.73 49.00
CA ASN A 95 -3.93 -90.53 50.10
C ASN A 95 -4.11 -92.03 49.83
N GLY A 96 -5.31 -92.45 49.39
CA GLY A 96 -5.57 -93.84 49.01
C GLY A 96 -4.70 -94.33 47.84
N ALA A 97 -4.52 -93.51 46.80
CA ALA A 97 -3.63 -93.81 45.69
C ALA A 97 -2.17 -93.94 46.14
N ASN A 98 -1.72 -93.09 47.06
CA ASN A 98 -0.38 -93.13 47.59
C ASN A 98 -0.12 -94.42 48.40
N ASP A 99 -1.11 -94.87 49.16
CA ASP A 99 -1.06 -96.15 49.88
C ASP A 99 -1.04 -97.35 48.93
N GLU A 100 -1.85 -97.32 47.87
CA GLU A 100 -1.88 -98.35 46.82
C GLU A 100 -0.52 -98.46 46.11
N ILE A 101 0.02 -97.33 45.64
CA ILE A 101 1.34 -97.25 45.00
C ILE A 101 2.43 -97.73 45.95
N SER A 102 2.44 -97.24 47.20
CA SER A 102 3.45 -97.63 48.19
C SER A 102 3.39 -99.12 48.52
N THR A 103 2.18 -99.69 48.59
CA THR A 103 1.97 -101.12 48.83
C THR A 103 2.43 -101.96 47.64
N PHE A 104 2.09 -101.53 46.42
CA PHE A 104 2.52 -102.19 45.18
C PHE A 104 4.05 -102.22 45.09
N VAL A 105 4.71 -101.08 45.32
CA VAL A 105 6.18 -100.98 45.33
C VAL A 105 6.76 -101.89 46.39
N LYS A 106 6.31 -101.79 47.65
CA LYS A 106 6.83 -102.60 48.76
C LYS A 106 6.69 -104.10 48.52
N ASN A 107 5.58 -104.55 47.94
CA ASN A 107 5.36 -105.96 47.64
C ASN A 107 6.20 -106.43 46.46
N THR A 108 6.37 -105.59 45.45
CA THR A 108 7.12 -105.94 44.23
C THR A 108 8.63 -105.93 44.49
N THR A 109 9.15 -104.98 45.27
CA THR A 109 10.57 -104.91 45.65
C THR A 109 11.02 -106.14 46.45
N LYS A 110 10.12 -106.82 47.17
CA LYS A 110 10.44 -108.12 47.82
C LYS A 110 10.74 -109.23 46.81
N SER A 111 10.08 -109.21 45.67
CA SER A 111 10.27 -110.20 44.60
C SER A 111 11.38 -109.80 43.61
N PHE A 112 11.66 -108.50 43.51
CA PHE A 112 12.62 -107.91 42.57
C PHE A 112 13.48 -106.85 43.29
N PRO A 113 14.68 -107.21 43.79
CA PRO A 113 15.49 -106.31 44.61
C PRO A 113 15.89 -104.99 43.92
N ASN A 114 16.08 -105.02 42.59
CA ASN A 114 16.47 -103.85 41.79
C ASN A 114 15.29 -102.97 41.36
N PHE A 115 14.05 -103.39 41.67
CA PHE A 115 12.84 -102.71 41.22
C PHE A 115 12.78 -101.25 41.67
N GLN A 116 13.33 -100.95 42.85
CA GLN A 116 13.38 -99.60 43.39
C GLN A 116 14.11 -98.62 42.44
N ASP A 117 15.20 -99.06 41.80
CA ASP A 117 15.94 -98.22 40.86
C ASP A 117 15.20 -98.08 39.53
N THR A 118 14.54 -99.15 39.09
CA THR A 118 13.77 -99.24 37.84
C THR A 118 12.55 -98.30 37.83
N ILE A 119 11.94 -98.02 38.98
CA ILE A 119 10.70 -97.24 39.11
C ILE A 119 10.91 -95.76 39.49
N ASN A 120 12.15 -95.30 39.68
CA ASN A 120 12.42 -93.93 40.17
C ASN A 120 11.70 -92.84 39.35
N ILE A 121 11.66 -93.01 38.03
CA ILE A 121 10.95 -92.08 37.12
C ILE A 121 9.44 -92.11 37.36
N SER A 122 8.85 -93.30 37.50
CA SER A 122 7.42 -93.49 37.75
C SER A 122 6.98 -92.85 39.07
N ILE A 123 7.75 -93.05 40.15
CA ILE A 123 7.48 -92.44 41.46
C ILE A 123 7.66 -90.91 41.41
N HIS A 124 8.69 -90.43 40.73
CA HIS A 124 8.91 -88.98 40.57
C HIS A 124 7.76 -88.30 39.81
N LYS A 125 7.17 -88.98 38.82
CA LYS A 125 5.98 -88.49 38.09
C LYS A 125 4.80 -88.28 39.03
N TRP A 126 4.51 -89.27 39.90
CA TRP A 126 3.43 -89.17 40.89
C TRP A 126 3.67 -88.04 41.91
N GLN A 127 4.88 -87.94 42.47
CA GLN A 127 5.22 -86.89 43.43
C GLN A 127 5.13 -85.49 42.84
N THR A 128 5.59 -85.30 41.60
CA THR A 128 5.50 -84.03 40.89
C THR A 128 4.04 -83.60 40.68
N PHE A 129 3.17 -84.56 40.34
CA PHE A 129 1.74 -84.32 40.22
C PHE A 129 1.13 -83.86 41.55
N LEU A 130 1.38 -84.58 42.65
CA LEU A 130 0.87 -84.21 43.99
C LEU A 130 1.31 -82.81 44.42
N ASN A 131 2.58 -82.47 44.20
CA ASN A 131 3.12 -81.15 44.56
C ASN A 131 2.48 -80.00 43.77
N SER A 132 1.89 -80.27 42.61
CA SER A 132 1.20 -79.27 41.80
C SER A 132 -0.22 -78.97 42.30
N LEU A 133 -0.86 -79.89 43.02
CA LEU A 133 -2.26 -79.80 43.42
C LEU A 133 -2.60 -78.56 44.26
N PRO A 134 -1.81 -78.13 45.27
CA PRO A 134 -2.12 -76.91 46.04
C PRO A 134 -2.22 -75.65 45.15
N THR A 135 -1.39 -75.57 44.12
CA THR A 135 -1.41 -74.45 43.17
C THR A 135 -2.67 -74.50 42.31
N VAL A 136 -3.02 -75.67 41.80
CA VAL A 136 -4.24 -75.89 41.01
C VAL A 136 -5.48 -75.56 41.84
N PHE A 137 -5.55 -76.01 43.10
CA PHE A 137 -6.68 -75.68 43.99
C PHE A 137 -6.82 -74.18 44.24
N ASN A 138 -5.71 -73.46 44.46
CA ASN A 138 -5.75 -72.01 44.62
C ASN A 138 -6.24 -71.32 43.34
N GLN A 139 -5.77 -71.76 42.15
CA GLN A 139 -6.22 -71.21 40.87
C GLN A 139 -7.72 -71.45 40.64
N VAL A 140 -8.22 -72.66 40.90
CA VAL A 140 -9.64 -73.00 40.77
C VAL A 140 -10.49 -72.18 41.74
N ARG A 141 -10.04 -72.03 43.00
CA ARG A 141 -10.72 -71.20 44.00
C ARG A 141 -10.80 -69.73 43.57
N ASP A 142 -9.69 -69.15 43.13
CA ASP A 142 -9.62 -67.75 42.75
C ASP A 142 -10.44 -67.47 41.47
N GLN A 143 -10.41 -68.38 40.50
CA GLN A 143 -11.23 -68.30 39.29
C GLN A 143 -12.73 -68.43 39.62
N THR A 144 -13.10 -69.33 40.53
CA THR A 144 -14.49 -69.47 40.98
C THR A 144 -14.98 -68.21 41.70
N LEU A 145 -14.14 -67.59 42.54
CA LEU A 145 -14.46 -66.33 43.23
C LEU A 145 -14.63 -65.17 42.24
N ALA A 146 -13.79 -65.09 41.21
CA ALA A 146 -13.88 -64.11 40.13
C ALA A 146 -15.20 -64.26 39.35
N ASP A 147 -15.50 -65.48 38.88
CA ASP A 147 -16.71 -65.76 38.12
C ASP A 147 -17.96 -65.50 38.95
N PHE A 148 -17.94 -65.89 40.23
CA PHE A 148 -19.03 -65.61 41.15
C PHE A 148 -19.24 -64.10 41.35
N THR A 149 -18.16 -63.33 41.51
CA THR A 149 -18.24 -61.86 41.64
C THR A 149 -18.84 -61.21 40.40
N ILE A 150 -18.38 -61.57 39.18
CA ILE A 150 -18.91 -61.05 37.91
C ILE A 150 -20.41 -61.30 37.80
N ASN A 151 -20.82 -62.53 38.08
CA ASN A 151 -22.21 -62.96 37.93
C ASN A 151 -23.11 -62.35 38.98
N LEU A 152 -22.65 -62.25 40.23
CA LEU A 152 -23.37 -61.61 41.31
C LEU A 152 -23.53 -60.11 41.04
N THR A 153 -22.49 -59.43 40.55
CA THR A 153 -22.59 -58.02 40.13
C THR A 153 -23.61 -57.85 39.00
N LYS A 154 -23.62 -58.73 37.99
CA LYS A 154 -24.64 -58.70 36.93
C LYS A 154 -26.05 -58.96 37.47
N SER A 155 -26.21 -59.96 38.35
CA SER A 155 -27.51 -60.33 38.93
C SER A 155 -28.06 -59.21 39.82
N LEU A 156 -27.27 -58.68 40.75
CA LEU A 156 -27.69 -57.59 41.63
C LEU A 156 -28.03 -56.33 40.83
N SER A 157 -27.28 -56.03 39.77
CA SER A 157 -27.60 -54.89 38.90
C SER A 157 -28.94 -55.03 38.15
N ARG A 158 -29.45 -56.26 37.96
CA ARG A 158 -30.79 -56.47 37.38
C ARG A 158 -31.91 -56.26 38.39
N SER A 159 -31.64 -56.48 39.69
CA SER A 159 -32.63 -56.33 40.77
C SER A 159 -32.62 -54.96 41.44
N GLU A 160 -31.53 -54.19 41.33
CA GLU A 160 -31.41 -52.86 41.95
C GLU A 160 -31.82 -51.72 41.00
N TYR A 161 -32.55 -50.74 41.56
CA TYR A 161 -33.01 -49.56 40.83
C TYR A 161 -31.81 -48.76 40.28
N GLY A 162 -31.71 -48.68 38.95
CA GLY A 162 -30.65 -47.95 38.26
C GLY A 162 -29.36 -48.73 37.99
N GLY A 163 -29.35 -50.06 38.17
CA GLY A 163 -28.22 -50.90 37.77
C GLY A 163 -26.96 -50.76 38.61
N ARG A 164 -27.04 -50.04 39.75
CA ARG A 164 -25.92 -49.83 40.65
C ARG A 164 -25.87 -50.94 41.70
N VAL A 165 -24.67 -51.43 42.01
CA VAL A 165 -24.47 -52.48 43.01
C VAL A 165 -23.53 -51.97 44.09
N LYS A 166 -23.98 -51.96 45.36
CA LYS A 166 -23.15 -51.50 46.49
C LYS A 166 -22.09 -52.53 46.85
N PHE A 167 -20.89 -52.07 47.22
CA PHE A 167 -19.81 -52.96 47.68
C PHE A 167 -20.18 -53.69 48.97
N GLU A 168 -21.02 -53.10 49.82
CA GLU A 168 -21.52 -53.73 51.05
C GLU A 168 -22.42 -54.93 50.74
N ASP A 169 -23.29 -54.83 49.74
CA ASP A 169 -24.17 -55.93 49.33
C ASP A 169 -23.39 -57.07 48.68
N LEU A 170 -22.42 -56.75 47.81
CA LEU A 170 -21.46 -57.73 47.30
C LEU A 170 -20.64 -58.36 48.42
N GLY A 171 -20.13 -57.56 49.36
CA GLY A 171 -19.30 -58.02 50.46
C GLY A 171 -20.04 -58.96 51.42
N ARG A 172 -21.31 -58.64 51.73
CA ARG A 172 -22.16 -59.49 52.57
C ARG A 172 -22.39 -60.88 51.95
N ILE A 173 -22.62 -60.94 50.64
CA ILE A 173 -22.88 -62.21 49.94
C ILE A 173 -21.59 -62.99 49.68
N LEU A 174 -20.49 -62.30 49.36
CA LEU A 174 -19.17 -62.91 49.13
C LEU A 174 -18.43 -63.27 50.42
N GLY A 175 -18.89 -62.79 51.59
CA GLY A 175 -18.17 -62.91 52.86
C GLY A 175 -16.85 -62.13 52.88
N LEU A 176 -16.78 -61.03 52.13
CA LEU A 176 -15.60 -60.17 51.99
C LEU A 176 -15.88 -58.78 52.56
N ASN A 177 -14.87 -58.11 53.09
CA ASN A 177 -15.01 -56.71 53.46
C ASN A 177 -15.01 -55.81 52.21
N THR A 178 -15.53 -54.58 52.33
CA THR A 178 -15.67 -53.64 51.21
C THR A 178 -14.35 -53.34 50.50
N GLY A 179 -13.23 -53.30 51.23
CA GLY A 179 -11.90 -53.11 50.66
C GLY A 179 -11.38 -54.30 49.85
N GLN A 180 -11.77 -55.53 50.22
CA GLN A 180 -11.48 -56.75 49.47
C GLN A 180 -12.35 -56.84 48.21
N VAL A 181 -13.64 -56.49 48.31
CA VAL A 181 -14.55 -56.41 47.15
C VAL A 181 -14.05 -55.39 46.14
N LYS A 182 -13.66 -54.18 46.59
CA LYS A 182 -13.12 -53.15 45.70
C LYS A 182 -11.88 -53.64 44.95
N ARG A 183 -10.91 -54.24 45.66
CA ARG A 183 -9.70 -54.78 45.03
C ARG A 183 -10.00 -55.89 44.01
N LEU A 184 -10.98 -56.74 44.31
CA LEU A 184 -11.39 -57.80 43.41
C LEU A 184 -12.05 -57.23 42.13
N LEU A 185 -12.98 -56.28 42.28
CA LEU A 185 -13.61 -55.59 41.16
C LEU A 185 -12.59 -54.82 40.31
N ASP A 186 -11.65 -54.12 40.95
CA ASP A 186 -10.61 -53.34 40.28
C ASP A 186 -9.70 -54.25 39.44
N LYS A 187 -9.32 -55.40 40.00
CA LYS A 187 -8.60 -56.45 39.26
C LYS A 187 -9.42 -56.94 38.07
N LEU A 188 -10.70 -57.23 38.24
CA LEU A 188 -11.56 -57.75 37.16
C LEU A 188 -11.82 -56.72 36.05
N ILE A 189 -11.93 -55.44 36.39
CA ILE A 189 -12.07 -54.34 35.44
C ILE A 189 -10.77 -54.12 34.66
N SER A 190 -9.63 -54.06 35.37
CA SER A 190 -8.31 -53.86 34.74
C SER A 190 -7.91 -55.01 33.80
N VAL A 191 -8.31 -56.26 34.09
CA VAL A 191 -8.11 -57.40 33.17
C VAL A 191 -9.26 -57.61 32.17
N SER A 192 -10.17 -56.63 32.05
CA SER A 192 -11.31 -56.65 31.13
C SER A 192 -12.24 -57.86 31.25
N LYS A 193 -12.25 -58.54 32.41
CA LYS A 193 -13.22 -59.62 32.71
C LYS A 193 -14.58 -59.08 33.18
N LEU A 194 -14.63 -57.83 33.64
CA LEU A 194 -15.84 -57.13 34.02
C LEU A 194 -15.84 -55.71 33.45
N GLU A 195 -16.75 -55.39 32.54
CA GLU A 195 -16.93 -54.02 32.02
C GLU A 195 -17.88 -53.23 32.92
N ALA A 196 -17.31 -52.43 33.83
CA ALA A 196 -18.07 -51.64 34.79
C ALA A 196 -17.32 -50.35 35.18
N ARG A 197 -18.03 -49.36 35.74
CA ARG A 197 -17.42 -48.16 36.33
C ARG A 197 -17.64 -48.10 37.84
N PHE A 198 -16.70 -47.51 38.55
CA PHE A 198 -16.82 -47.22 39.98
C PHE A 198 -17.56 -45.90 40.22
N GLU A 199 -18.49 -45.91 41.18
CA GLU A 199 -19.14 -44.71 41.72
C GLU A 199 -19.07 -44.80 43.25
N GLU A 200 -18.16 -44.05 43.87
CA GLU A 200 -17.94 -44.02 45.33
C GLU A 200 -17.83 -45.42 45.99
N LYS A 201 -18.93 -45.93 46.55
CA LYS A 201 -19.06 -47.24 47.23
C LYS A 201 -19.83 -48.28 46.39
N GLN A 202 -19.95 -48.05 45.09
CA GLN A 202 -20.80 -48.80 44.18
C GLN A 202 -20.08 -49.11 42.85
N VAL A 203 -20.57 -50.13 42.14
CA VAL A 203 -20.15 -50.49 40.78
C VAL A 203 -21.37 -50.53 39.86
N VAL A 204 -21.21 -50.01 38.64
CA VAL A 204 -22.27 -49.95 37.61
C VAL A 204 -21.83 -50.75 36.39
N PRO A 205 -22.44 -51.91 36.08
CA PRO A 205 -22.14 -52.69 34.89
C PRO A 205 -22.57 -51.97 33.61
N LEU A 206 -21.75 -52.05 32.54
CA LEU A 206 -22.06 -51.45 31.25
C LEU A 206 -22.81 -52.46 30.35
N TYR A 207 -24.03 -52.14 29.94
CA TYR A 207 -24.84 -52.94 28.98
C TYR A 207 -24.66 -52.44 27.53
N VAL A 208 -25.03 -53.25 26.52
CA VAL A 208 -24.87 -52.97 25.07
C VAL A 208 -25.46 -51.61 24.63
N GLU A 209 -26.59 -51.22 25.22
CA GLU A 209 -27.23 -49.92 24.96
C GLU A 209 -26.35 -48.73 25.37
N ASN A 210 -25.66 -48.83 26.52
CA ASN A 210 -24.72 -47.80 26.98
C ASN A 210 -23.46 -47.74 26.10
N LYS A 211 -23.08 -48.85 25.45
CA LYS A 211 -21.95 -48.89 24.51
C LYS A 211 -22.25 -48.11 23.23
N MET A 212 -23.44 -48.28 22.67
CA MET A 212 -23.87 -47.52 21.48
C MET A 212 -24.04 -46.04 21.80
N GLN A 213 -24.56 -45.71 22.99
CA GLN A 213 -24.67 -44.33 23.48
C GLN A 213 -23.29 -43.64 23.57
N LEU A 214 -22.30 -44.26 24.24
CA LEU A 214 -20.96 -43.67 24.38
C LEU A 214 -20.26 -43.48 23.02
N GLN A 215 -20.50 -44.37 22.06
CA GLN A 215 -20.00 -44.19 20.70
C GLN A 215 -20.67 -43.02 19.97
N PHE A 216 -21.98 -42.84 20.16
CA PHE A 216 -22.71 -41.70 19.58
C PHE A 216 -22.28 -40.36 20.19
N GLU A 217 -22.11 -40.29 21.51
CA GLU A 217 -21.59 -39.11 22.21
C GLU A 217 -20.18 -38.75 21.72
N LYS A 218 -19.29 -39.73 21.54
CA LYS A 218 -17.96 -39.51 20.97
C LYS A 218 -18.00 -38.95 19.55
N PHE A 219 -18.94 -39.40 18.71
CA PHE A 219 -19.10 -38.83 17.37
C PHE A 219 -19.57 -37.38 17.40
N ILE A 220 -20.51 -37.05 18.29
CA ILE A 220 -20.97 -35.67 18.46
C ILE A 220 -19.80 -34.79 18.90
N ILE A 221 -19.05 -35.18 19.94
CA ILE A 221 -17.90 -34.41 20.43
C ILE A 221 -16.87 -34.20 19.32
N GLN A 222 -16.53 -35.24 18.57
CA GLN A 222 -15.57 -35.14 17.47
C GLN A 222 -16.02 -34.14 16.39
N PHE A 223 -17.29 -34.19 15.98
CA PHE A 223 -17.82 -33.24 15.00
C PHE A 223 -17.93 -31.82 15.54
N GLN A 224 -18.23 -31.66 16.83
CA GLN A 224 -18.22 -30.35 17.50
C GLN A 224 -16.83 -29.75 17.50
N GLU A 225 -15.82 -30.50 17.96
CA GLU A 225 -14.41 -30.06 17.98
C GLU A 225 -13.92 -29.67 16.58
N GLU A 226 -14.29 -30.45 15.56
CA GLU A 226 -13.90 -30.16 14.17
C GLU A 226 -14.58 -28.89 13.63
N LEU A 227 -15.87 -28.70 13.90
CA LEU A 227 -16.60 -27.49 13.53
C LEU A 227 -16.08 -26.26 14.28
N ASP A 228 -15.81 -26.35 15.57
CA ASP A 228 -15.27 -25.26 16.37
C ASP A 228 -13.88 -24.86 15.86
N LEU A 229 -13.00 -25.82 15.58
CA LEU A 229 -11.68 -25.55 15.01
C LEU A 229 -11.78 -24.89 13.63
N ASN A 230 -12.68 -25.36 12.77
CA ASN A 230 -12.91 -24.77 11.46
C ASN A 230 -13.48 -23.35 11.59
N TYR A 231 -14.35 -23.11 12.57
CA TYR A 231 -14.96 -21.81 12.81
C TYR A 231 -13.92 -20.83 13.35
N GLU A 232 -13.06 -21.27 14.26
CA GLU A 232 -11.95 -20.48 14.78
C GLU A 232 -10.99 -20.07 13.66
N LYS A 233 -10.60 -21.00 12.78
CA LYS A 233 -9.76 -20.69 11.61
C LYS A 233 -10.44 -19.69 10.67
N PHE A 234 -11.73 -19.87 10.40
CA PHE A 234 -12.51 -18.94 9.58
C PHE A 234 -12.60 -17.55 10.24
N SER A 235 -12.95 -17.50 11.52
CA SER A 235 -13.08 -16.27 12.30
C SER A 235 -11.77 -15.52 12.34
N ASN A 236 -10.65 -16.19 12.61
CA ASN A 236 -9.32 -15.58 12.58
C ASN A 236 -8.96 -15.03 11.20
N PHE A 237 -9.30 -15.74 10.12
CA PHE A 237 -9.09 -15.27 8.76
C PHE A 237 -9.94 -14.04 8.43
N PHE A 238 -11.22 -14.04 8.81
CA PHE A 238 -12.13 -12.90 8.66
C PHE A 238 -11.63 -11.70 9.48
N ILE A 239 -11.25 -11.92 10.74
CA ILE A 239 -10.73 -10.91 11.65
C ILE A 239 -9.47 -10.27 11.08
N THR A 240 -8.51 -11.10 10.65
CA THR A 240 -7.25 -10.63 10.06
C THR A 240 -7.50 -9.85 8.76
N SER A 241 -8.44 -10.34 7.94
CA SER A 241 -8.80 -9.67 6.67
C SER A 241 -9.40 -8.29 6.90
N TYR A 242 -10.26 -8.11 7.91
CA TYR A 242 -10.78 -6.79 8.24
C TYR A 242 -9.69 -5.88 8.84
N GLN A 243 -8.87 -6.38 9.78
CA GLN A 243 -7.84 -5.58 10.45
C GLN A 243 -6.79 -5.06 9.46
N ARG A 244 -6.48 -5.87 8.43
CA ARG A 244 -5.53 -5.51 7.37
C ARG A 244 -6.17 -4.73 6.21
N LYS A 245 -7.47 -4.40 6.27
CA LYS A 245 -8.20 -3.71 5.19
C LYS A 245 -8.15 -4.49 3.86
N GLN A 246 -8.28 -5.81 3.94
CA GLN A 246 -8.17 -6.75 2.81
C GLN A 246 -9.48 -7.51 2.51
N LEU A 247 -10.60 -7.11 3.12
CA LEU A 247 -11.90 -7.77 2.94
C LEU A 247 -12.34 -7.85 1.48
N ASP A 248 -12.09 -6.81 0.67
CA ASP A 248 -12.42 -6.82 -0.76
C ASP A 248 -11.64 -7.88 -1.55
N ASN A 249 -10.33 -7.99 -1.29
CA ASN A 249 -9.48 -8.94 -1.99
C ASN A 249 -9.78 -10.38 -1.58
N ASN A 250 -10.20 -10.58 -0.33
CA ASN A 250 -10.47 -11.89 0.25
C ASN A 250 -11.96 -12.28 0.20
N GLU A 251 -12.85 -11.45 -0.35
CA GLU A 251 -14.30 -11.65 -0.25
C GLU A 251 -14.74 -13.01 -0.82
N SER A 252 -14.23 -13.36 -2.01
CA SER A 252 -14.52 -14.64 -2.66
C SER A 252 -14.10 -15.83 -1.80
N GLU A 253 -12.93 -15.74 -1.16
CA GLU A 253 -12.42 -16.77 -0.26
C GLU A 253 -13.27 -16.87 1.02
N ILE A 254 -13.63 -15.73 1.61
CA ILE A 254 -14.49 -15.67 2.81
C ILE A 254 -15.85 -16.32 2.52
N ARG A 255 -16.49 -15.96 1.39
CA ARG A 255 -17.76 -16.59 0.97
C ARG A 255 -17.59 -18.07 0.66
N GLY A 256 -16.47 -18.47 0.04
CA GLY A 256 -16.10 -19.87 -0.18
C GLY A 256 -16.03 -20.66 1.12
N ARG A 257 -15.33 -20.13 2.12
CA ARG A 257 -15.20 -20.72 3.47
C ARG A 257 -16.55 -20.77 4.20
N ILE A 258 -17.42 -19.77 4.06
CA ILE A 258 -18.80 -19.82 4.61
C ILE A 258 -19.58 -20.97 3.99
N LYS A 259 -19.51 -21.13 2.66
CA LYS A 259 -20.20 -22.22 1.94
C LYS A 259 -19.66 -23.59 2.34
N GLU A 260 -18.34 -23.73 2.44
CA GLU A 260 -17.69 -24.95 2.91
C GLU A 260 -18.11 -25.30 4.34
N PHE A 261 -18.16 -24.30 5.24
CA PHE A 261 -18.62 -24.50 6.61
C PHE A 261 -20.07 -24.99 6.67
N LYS A 262 -20.97 -24.34 5.91
CA LYS A 262 -22.39 -24.77 5.80
C LYS A 262 -22.51 -26.20 5.27
N ASN A 263 -21.67 -26.57 4.29
CA ASN A 263 -21.63 -27.93 3.76
C ASN A 263 -21.16 -28.94 4.81
N ASN A 264 -20.12 -28.62 5.59
CA ASN A 264 -19.62 -29.49 6.64
C ASN A 264 -20.65 -29.70 7.75
N VAL A 265 -21.33 -28.63 8.18
CA VAL A 265 -22.45 -28.70 9.14
C VAL A 265 -23.55 -29.63 8.62
N ASN A 266 -23.97 -29.47 7.37
CA ASN A 266 -25.00 -30.33 6.77
C ASN A 266 -24.54 -31.79 6.61
N LYS A 267 -23.29 -32.01 6.23
CA LYS A 267 -22.71 -33.35 6.14
C LYS A 267 -22.75 -34.06 7.49
N TYR A 268 -22.29 -33.40 8.55
CA TYR A 268 -22.32 -33.96 9.91
C TYR A 268 -23.74 -34.15 10.44
N ASP A 269 -24.67 -33.25 10.08
CA ASP A 269 -26.09 -33.41 10.42
C ASP A 269 -26.69 -34.68 9.82
N VAL A 270 -26.41 -34.96 8.54
CA VAL A 270 -26.85 -36.18 7.86
C VAL A 270 -26.20 -37.42 8.49
N GLU A 271 -24.89 -37.39 8.72
CA GLU A 271 -24.17 -38.52 9.33
C GLU A 271 -24.65 -38.82 10.77
N LEU A 272 -24.95 -37.80 11.57
CA LEU A 272 -25.51 -37.95 12.91
C LEU A 272 -26.94 -38.51 12.87
N LYS A 273 -27.79 -38.04 11.96
CA LYS A 273 -29.16 -38.57 11.78
C LYS A 273 -29.16 -40.04 11.39
N VAL A 274 -28.34 -40.43 10.41
CA VAL A 274 -28.19 -41.84 10.01
C VAL A 274 -27.70 -42.70 11.18
N LYS A 275 -26.73 -42.22 11.97
CA LYS A 275 -26.24 -42.95 13.14
C LYS A 275 -27.28 -43.04 14.26
N PHE A 276 -28.08 -41.99 14.47
CA PHE A 276 -29.15 -41.95 15.47
C PHE A 276 -30.29 -42.90 15.12
N GLU A 277 -30.73 -42.92 13.85
CA GLU A 277 -31.78 -43.82 13.35
C GLU A 277 -31.42 -45.31 13.48
N ASN A 278 -30.12 -45.63 13.37
CA ASN A 278 -29.60 -46.98 13.52
C ASN A 278 -29.39 -47.43 14.98
N GLN A 279 -29.69 -46.57 15.98
CA GLN A 279 -29.58 -46.90 17.41
C GLN A 279 -30.95 -47.03 18.09
N ILE A 280 -31.02 -47.84 19.17
CA ILE A 280 -32.22 -47.96 20.01
C ILE A 280 -32.57 -46.56 20.57
N LYS A 281 -33.78 -46.07 20.30
CA LYS A 281 -34.27 -44.76 20.75
C LYS A 281 -34.17 -44.65 22.27
N ASN A 282 -33.16 -43.93 22.75
CA ASN A 282 -32.89 -43.67 24.15
C ASN A 282 -33.06 -42.15 24.42
N PRO A 283 -33.80 -41.71 25.45
CA PRO A 283 -33.97 -40.30 25.79
C PRO A 283 -32.65 -39.54 26.07
N TYR A 284 -31.56 -40.24 26.42
CA TYR A 284 -30.23 -39.59 26.53
C TYR A 284 -29.64 -39.22 25.16
N ASN A 285 -29.90 -40.00 24.11
CA ASN A 285 -29.47 -39.67 22.75
C ASN A 285 -30.23 -38.44 22.22
N GLU A 286 -31.50 -38.24 22.61
CA GLU A 286 -32.26 -37.02 22.29
C GLU A 286 -31.61 -35.76 22.90
N ARG A 287 -31.06 -35.87 24.13
CA ARG A 287 -30.37 -34.74 24.77
C ARG A 287 -29.12 -34.31 24.01
N SER A 288 -28.32 -35.28 23.54
CA SER A 288 -27.12 -35.01 22.75
C SER A 288 -27.45 -34.47 21.36
N LEU A 289 -28.54 -34.96 20.74
CA LEU A 289 -29.07 -34.42 19.48
C LEU A 289 -29.55 -32.96 19.64
N ASN A 290 -30.24 -32.64 20.74
CA ASN A 290 -30.65 -31.27 21.05
C ASN A 290 -29.44 -30.34 21.23
N SER A 291 -28.35 -30.82 21.83
CA SER A 291 -27.10 -30.06 21.93
C SER A 291 -26.47 -29.80 20.56
N TRP A 292 -26.53 -30.78 19.65
CA TRP A 292 -26.07 -30.62 18.27
C TRP A 292 -26.90 -29.59 17.51
N GLU A 293 -28.23 -29.67 17.56
CA GLU A 293 -29.12 -28.72 16.88
C GLU A 293 -28.93 -27.29 17.43
N LYS A 294 -28.67 -27.16 18.74
CA LYS A 294 -28.33 -25.85 19.34
C LYS A 294 -27.02 -25.30 18.79
N LEU A 295 -25.94 -26.09 18.74
CA LEU A 295 -24.66 -25.65 18.19
C LEU A 295 -24.79 -25.28 16.71
N LYS A 296 -25.47 -26.11 15.92
CA LYS A 296 -25.75 -25.86 14.51
C LYS A 296 -26.48 -24.55 14.29
N SER A 297 -27.51 -24.29 15.10
CA SER A 297 -28.25 -23.01 15.08
C SER A 297 -27.34 -21.83 15.42
N GLU A 298 -26.54 -21.93 16.49
CA GLU A 298 -25.60 -20.88 16.90
C GLU A 298 -24.54 -20.57 15.83
N LEU A 299 -23.95 -21.61 15.21
CA LEU A 299 -22.96 -21.47 14.14
C LEU A 299 -23.59 -20.87 12.88
N ASN A 300 -24.78 -21.31 12.48
CA ASN A 300 -25.49 -20.73 11.34
C ASN A 300 -25.82 -19.26 11.56
N ASN A 301 -26.28 -18.88 12.76
CA ASN A 301 -26.55 -17.48 13.11
C ASN A 301 -25.26 -16.63 13.04
N LYS A 302 -24.12 -17.16 13.51
CA LYS A 302 -22.81 -16.49 13.41
C LYS A 302 -22.38 -16.31 11.95
N LEU A 303 -22.53 -17.33 11.11
CA LEU A 303 -22.20 -17.23 9.67
C LEU A 303 -23.13 -16.28 8.92
N GLU A 304 -24.41 -16.28 9.27
CA GLU A 304 -25.41 -15.36 8.70
C GLU A 304 -25.10 -13.91 9.09
N SER A 305 -24.67 -13.68 10.34
CA SER A 305 -24.17 -12.37 10.77
C SER A 305 -22.97 -11.91 9.92
N VAL A 306 -21.96 -12.76 9.70
CA VAL A 306 -20.82 -12.41 8.84
C VAL A 306 -21.24 -12.17 7.39
N THR A 307 -22.16 -12.97 6.86
CA THR A 307 -22.69 -12.80 5.50
C THR A 307 -23.40 -11.45 5.38
N ARG A 308 -24.26 -11.12 6.35
CA ARG A 308 -24.95 -9.83 6.42
C ARG A 308 -23.97 -8.66 6.48
N ILE A 309 -22.90 -8.76 7.27
CA ILE A 309 -21.84 -7.74 7.32
C ILE A 309 -21.22 -7.50 5.94
N LEU A 310 -20.87 -8.57 5.22
CA LEU A 310 -20.28 -8.47 3.89
C LEU A 310 -21.25 -7.85 2.88
N ASP A 311 -22.50 -8.31 2.88
CA ASP A 311 -23.54 -7.83 1.96
C ASP A 311 -23.82 -6.34 2.21
N THR A 312 -24.02 -5.93 3.46
CA THR A 312 -24.22 -4.52 3.84
C THR A 312 -22.99 -3.66 3.47
N ARG A 313 -21.76 -4.17 3.69
CA ARG A 313 -20.53 -3.47 3.25
C ARG A 313 -20.51 -3.27 1.74
N ASN A 314 -20.89 -4.28 0.96
CA ASN A 314 -20.90 -4.22 -0.50
C ASN A 314 -21.95 -3.26 -1.04
N GLU A 315 -23.16 -3.28 -0.50
CA GLU A 315 -24.22 -2.32 -0.84
C GLU A 315 -23.74 -0.88 -0.59
N TYR A 316 -23.10 -0.65 0.55
CA TYR A 316 -22.54 0.65 0.92
C TYR A 316 -21.43 1.10 -0.04
N LYS A 317 -20.53 0.18 -0.39
CA LYS A 317 -19.46 0.43 -1.37
C LYS A 317 -20.01 0.72 -2.76
N ALA A 318 -21.03 0.00 -3.21
CA ALA A 318 -21.68 0.24 -4.50
C ALA A 318 -22.34 1.62 -4.53
N SER A 319 -23.08 1.99 -3.47
CA SER A 319 -23.68 3.33 -3.33
C SER A 319 -22.62 4.44 -3.33
N PHE A 320 -21.47 4.21 -2.68
CA PHE A 320 -20.32 5.13 -2.73
C PHE A 320 -19.81 5.33 -4.16
N LEU A 321 -19.54 4.25 -4.90
CA LEU A 321 -19.03 4.33 -6.27
C LEU A 321 -20.01 5.06 -7.20
N GLU A 322 -21.31 4.78 -7.07
CA GLU A 322 -22.35 5.47 -7.83
C GLU A 322 -22.36 6.97 -7.54
N LYS A 323 -22.28 7.38 -6.27
CA LYS A 323 -22.22 8.80 -5.89
C LYS A 323 -20.97 9.49 -6.40
N MET A 324 -19.82 8.82 -6.34
CA MET A 324 -18.59 9.37 -6.90
C MET A 324 -18.68 9.56 -8.41
N GLN A 325 -19.30 8.63 -9.12
CA GLN A 325 -19.52 8.77 -10.56
C GLN A 325 -20.46 9.95 -10.85
N GLN A 326 -21.57 10.08 -10.12
CA GLN A 326 -22.48 11.24 -10.25
C GLN A 326 -21.76 12.57 -10.04
N TYR A 327 -20.79 12.66 -9.12
CA TYR A 327 -19.98 13.86 -8.93
C TYR A 327 -19.00 14.12 -10.07
N ARG A 328 -18.38 13.06 -10.62
CA ARG A 328 -17.49 13.17 -11.79
C ARG A 328 -18.26 13.63 -13.02
N ASP A 329 -19.43 13.04 -13.27
CA ASP A 329 -20.29 13.42 -14.40
C ASP A 329 -20.73 14.89 -14.30
N LYS A 330 -21.10 15.35 -13.10
CA LYS A 330 -21.41 16.78 -12.86
C LYS A 330 -20.20 17.69 -13.12
N LEU A 331 -19.00 17.27 -12.71
CA LEU A 331 -17.78 18.03 -12.94
C LEU A 331 -17.43 18.10 -14.44
N GLU A 332 -17.63 17.01 -15.17
CA GLU A 332 -17.46 16.95 -16.62
C GLU A 332 -18.50 17.82 -17.35
N GLU A 333 -19.77 17.76 -16.96
CA GLU A 333 -20.83 18.63 -17.51
C GLU A 333 -20.47 20.10 -17.32
N ILE A 334 -19.97 20.48 -16.14
CA ILE A 334 -19.47 21.82 -15.86
C ILE A 334 -18.32 22.14 -16.83
N SER A 335 -17.30 21.29 -16.93
CA SER A 335 -16.14 21.50 -17.80
C SER A 335 -16.51 21.69 -19.27
N ASN A 336 -17.37 20.84 -19.83
CA ASN A 336 -17.75 20.85 -21.24
C ASN A 336 -18.52 22.11 -21.63
N VAL A 337 -19.48 22.55 -20.81
CA VAL A 337 -20.23 23.81 -21.04
C VAL A 337 -19.30 25.01 -21.17
N ILE A 338 -18.14 24.97 -20.55
CA ILE A 338 -17.21 26.11 -20.52
C ILE A 338 -16.22 26.05 -21.68
N ILE A 339 -15.76 24.85 -22.04
CA ILE A 339 -14.94 24.64 -23.23
C ILE A 339 -15.70 25.16 -24.47
N ASP A 340 -16.98 24.82 -24.59
CA ASP A 340 -17.80 25.18 -25.76
C ASP A 340 -18.16 26.67 -25.83
N LYS A 341 -18.10 27.40 -24.70
CA LYS A 341 -18.59 28.79 -24.62
C LYS A 341 -17.51 29.84 -24.37
N ILE A 342 -16.25 29.44 -24.21
CA ILE A 342 -15.11 30.35 -24.03
C ILE A 342 -14.84 31.23 -25.27
N GLU A 343 -15.48 30.93 -26.40
CA GLU A 343 -15.39 31.74 -27.61
C GLU A 343 -16.30 32.97 -27.61
N ASP A 344 -17.43 32.95 -26.87
CA ASP A 344 -18.42 34.03 -26.91
C ASP A 344 -18.23 35.03 -25.76
N LYS A 345 -17.62 36.19 -26.06
CA LYS A 345 -17.25 37.24 -25.09
C LYS A 345 -18.43 37.74 -24.23
N LYS A 346 -19.68 37.66 -24.72
CA LYS A 346 -20.85 38.22 -24.03
C LYS A 346 -21.43 37.31 -22.94
N GLU A 347 -21.25 35.99 -23.03
CA GLU A 347 -21.82 35.04 -22.04
C GLU A 347 -20.90 34.80 -20.82
N LEU A 348 -19.61 35.19 -20.90
CA LEU A 348 -18.59 34.86 -19.90
C LEU A 348 -18.95 35.18 -18.43
N PRO A 349 -19.37 36.41 -18.06
CA PRO A 349 -19.69 36.73 -16.66
C PRO A 349 -20.89 35.92 -16.13
N ARG A 350 -21.87 35.67 -16.99
CA ARG A 350 -23.04 34.84 -16.67
C ARG A 350 -22.63 33.37 -16.46
N LEU A 351 -21.65 32.90 -17.22
CA LEU A 351 -21.08 31.55 -17.07
C LEU A 351 -20.29 31.41 -15.76
N ILE A 352 -19.55 32.44 -15.32
CA ILE A 352 -18.89 32.44 -14.00
C ILE A 352 -19.91 32.34 -12.88
N GLY A 353 -20.98 33.15 -12.91
CA GLY A 353 -22.03 33.09 -11.89
C GLY A 353 -22.71 31.72 -11.83
N LYS A 354 -22.98 31.11 -13.00
CA LYS A 354 -23.49 29.73 -13.07
C LYS A 354 -22.49 28.69 -12.55
N LEU A 355 -21.19 28.92 -12.77
CA LEU A 355 -20.13 28.04 -12.31
C LEU A 355 -19.98 28.07 -10.79
N SER A 356 -19.95 29.26 -10.20
CA SER A 356 -19.90 29.41 -8.74
C SER A 356 -21.15 28.82 -8.08
N ALA A 357 -22.34 29.00 -8.67
CA ALA A 357 -23.55 28.35 -8.17
C ALA A 357 -23.49 26.82 -8.25
N LYS A 358 -23.05 26.25 -9.38
CA LYS A 358 -22.86 24.79 -9.53
C LYS A 358 -21.76 24.24 -8.63
N GLU A 359 -20.71 25.02 -8.35
CA GLU A 359 -19.65 24.70 -7.38
C GLU A 359 -20.21 24.59 -5.97
N ASP A 360 -20.96 25.61 -5.54
CA ASP A 360 -21.58 25.63 -4.22
C ASP A 360 -22.59 24.48 -4.07
N ASP A 361 -23.41 24.20 -5.09
CA ASP A 361 -24.33 23.07 -5.10
C ASP A 361 -23.61 21.72 -4.99
N LEU A 362 -22.52 21.52 -5.73
CA LEU A 362 -21.74 20.28 -5.67
C LEU A 362 -21.07 20.12 -4.31
N ARG A 363 -20.54 21.21 -3.74
CA ARG A 363 -19.89 21.23 -2.43
C ARG A 363 -20.88 20.94 -1.31
N LEU A 364 -22.05 21.59 -1.32
CA LEU A 364 -23.13 21.32 -0.38
C LEU A 364 -23.60 19.87 -0.49
N SER A 365 -23.78 19.36 -1.71
CA SER A 365 -24.15 17.96 -1.94
C SER A 365 -23.12 16.97 -1.37
N ILE A 366 -21.81 17.24 -1.50
CA ILE A 366 -20.76 16.42 -0.90
C ILE A 366 -20.81 16.46 0.62
N ILE A 367 -21.02 17.64 1.22
CA ILE A 367 -21.12 17.80 2.67
C ILE A 367 -22.34 17.06 3.23
N ASP A 368 -23.51 17.22 2.60
CA ASP A 368 -24.73 16.54 3.00
C ASP A 368 -24.59 15.02 2.90
N GLN A 369 -24.01 14.52 1.80
CA GLN A 369 -23.75 13.08 1.66
C GLN A 369 -22.76 12.58 2.71
N ARG A 370 -21.69 13.32 3.02
CA ARG A 370 -20.78 12.97 4.13
C ARG A 370 -21.52 12.86 5.46
N HIS A 371 -22.46 13.76 5.75
CA HIS A 371 -23.29 13.69 6.94
C HIS A 371 -24.23 12.48 6.94
N ILE A 372 -24.91 12.23 5.82
CA ILE A 372 -25.78 11.05 5.64
C ILE A 372 -24.97 9.77 5.85
N PHE A 373 -23.81 9.64 5.22
CA PHE A 373 -22.94 8.49 5.35
C PHE A 373 -22.46 8.27 6.79
N LYS A 374 -22.02 9.33 7.47
CA LYS A 374 -21.61 9.27 8.88
C LYS A 374 -22.76 8.80 9.79
N ASN A 375 -23.97 9.30 9.56
CA ASN A 375 -25.16 8.90 10.32
C ASN A 375 -25.50 7.43 10.06
N ASN A 376 -25.44 6.98 8.80
CA ASN A 376 -25.69 5.60 8.43
C ASN A 376 -24.66 4.64 9.05
N ILE A 377 -23.36 4.98 9.05
CA ILE A 377 -22.33 4.19 9.72
C ILE A 377 -22.61 4.12 11.22
N THR A 378 -22.97 5.24 11.84
CA THR A 378 -23.29 5.30 13.28
C THR A 378 -24.49 4.42 13.61
N GLN A 379 -25.52 4.43 12.77
CA GLN A 379 -26.70 3.59 12.96
C GLN A 379 -26.38 2.11 12.77
N LEU A 380 -25.69 1.76 11.68
CA LEU A 380 -25.28 0.39 11.40
C LEU A 380 -24.34 -0.16 12.48
N SER A 381 -23.50 0.69 13.09
CA SER A 381 -22.61 0.29 14.19
C SER A 381 -23.34 0.01 15.50
N LYS A 382 -24.60 0.45 15.64
CA LYS A 382 -25.47 0.02 16.75
C LYS A 382 -26.09 -1.35 16.49
N ASP A 383 -26.39 -1.65 15.23
CA ASP A 383 -27.08 -2.87 14.82
C ASP A 383 -26.10 -4.03 14.56
N ILE A 384 -24.85 -3.71 14.20
CA ILE A 384 -23.78 -4.63 13.85
C ILE A 384 -22.51 -4.22 14.59
N GLU A 385 -22.07 -5.08 15.51
CA GLU A 385 -20.87 -4.83 16.31
C GLU A 385 -19.63 -4.67 15.42
N HIS A 386 -18.83 -3.64 15.70
CA HIS A 386 -17.59 -3.30 14.99
C HIS A 386 -17.74 -2.97 13.49
N PHE A 387 -18.96 -2.67 13.02
CA PHE A 387 -19.19 -2.32 11.62
C PHE A 387 -18.40 -1.06 11.19
N ASP A 388 -18.26 -0.07 12.06
CA ASP A 388 -17.43 1.11 11.89
C ASP A 388 -15.98 0.79 11.46
N LYS A 389 -15.38 -0.22 12.11
CA LYS A 389 -14.01 -0.67 11.79
C LYS A 389 -13.95 -1.42 10.47
N ILE A 390 -14.99 -2.17 10.14
CA ILE A 390 -15.08 -2.99 8.92
C ILE A 390 -15.27 -2.12 7.67
N ILE A 391 -15.92 -0.96 7.81
CA ILE A 391 -16.18 -0.02 6.71
C ILE A 391 -15.18 1.15 6.65
N GLU A 392 -14.22 1.22 7.57
CA GLU A 392 -13.28 2.35 7.72
C GLU A 392 -12.49 2.61 6.43
N ASP A 393 -12.07 1.56 5.73
CA ASP A 393 -11.34 1.64 4.47
C ASP A 393 -12.18 2.29 3.36
N VAL A 394 -13.42 1.84 3.20
CA VAL A 394 -14.39 2.40 2.24
C VAL A 394 -14.68 3.87 2.59
N HIS A 395 -14.89 4.19 3.87
CA HIS A 395 -15.15 5.55 4.33
C HIS A 395 -13.94 6.48 4.10
N THR A 396 -12.72 6.01 4.38
CA THR A 396 -11.49 6.77 4.13
C THR A 396 -11.31 7.04 2.64
N ASN A 397 -11.54 6.04 1.79
CA ASN A 397 -11.49 6.20 0.35
C ASN A 397 -12.54 7.21 -0.15
N PHE A 398 -13.74 7.21 0.43
CA PHE A 398 -14.77 8.21 0.11
C PHE A 398 -14.34 9.63 0.45
N ILE A 399 -13.77 9.86 1.63
CA ILE A 399 -13.24 11.17 2.01
C ILE A 399 -12.15 11.62 1.04
N SER A 400 -11.19 10.73 0.73
CA SER A 400 -10.09 11.04 -0.18
C SER A 400 -10.56 11.36 -1.60
N GLU A 401 -11.45 10.56 -2.18
CA GLU A 401 -11.94 10.78 -3.53
C GLU A 401 -12.82 12.03 -3.63
N THR A 402 -13.64 12.33 -2.61
CA THR A 402 -14.40 13.58 -2.57
C THR A 402 -13.49 14.80 -2.44
N GLU A 403 -12.38 14.71 -1.69
CA GLU A 403 -11.36 15.77 -1.63
C GLU A 403 -10.66 15.99 -2.98
N LYS A 404 -10.36 14.92 -3.71
CA LYS A 404 -9.80 15.02 -5.07
C LYS A 404 -10.76 15.75 -6.01
N ILE A 405 -12.06 15.40 -6.00
CA ILE A 405 -13.07 16.09 -6.82
C ILE A 405 -13.15 17.58 -6.47
N LEU A 406 -13.14 17.93 -5.18
CA LEU A 406 -13.15 19.33 -4.75
C LEU A 406 -11.87 20.08 -5.20
N PHE A 407 -10.73 19.41 -5.17
CA PHE A 407 -9.47 19.96 -5.66
C PHE A 407 -9.49 20.17 -7.19
N ASP A 408 -9.98 19.19 -7.94
CA ASP A 408 -10.12 19.26 -9.40
C ASP A 408 -11.07 20.40 -9.81
N LEU A 409 -12.17 20.57 -9.10
CA LEU A 409 -13.10 21.68 -9.29
C LEU A 409 -12.42 23.04 -9.07
N LYS A 410 -11.64 23.18 -8.00
CA LYS A 410 -10.88 24.40 -7.70
C LYS A 410 -9.84 24.70 -8.79
N ASN A 411 -9.16 23.68 -9.29
CA ASN A 411 -8.20 23.83 -10.38
C ASN A 411 -8.87 24.22 -11.70
N LEU A 412 -10.02 23.62 -12.00
CA LEU A 412 -10.83 23.97 -13.16
C LEU A 412 -11.22 25.44 -13.09
N LYS A 413 -11.77 25.90 -11.97
CA LYS A 413 -12.09 27.32 -11.73
C LYS A 413 -10.92 28.24 -12.01
N ARG A 414 -9.74 27.94 -11.44
CA ARG A 414 -8.55 28.77 -11.64
C ARG A 414 -8.13 28.83 -13.11
N LYS A 415 -8.08 27.70 -13.81
CA LYS A 415 -7.75 27.66 -15.24
C LYS A 415 -8.72 28.49 -16.09
N LEU A 416 -9.99 28.56 -15.67
CA LEU A 416 -11.02 29.34 -16.34
C LEU A 416 -10.87 30.82 -16.07
N GLU A 417 -10.66 31.22 -14.82
CA GLU A 417 -10.35 32.60 -14.45
C GLU A 417 -9.14 33.12 -15.25
N ASP A 418 -8.07 32.32 -15.35
CA ASP A 418 -6.87 32.65 -16.12
C ASP A 418 -7.20 32.83 -17.63
N LYS A 419 -7.91 31.89 -18.26
CA LYS A 419 -8.31 32.01 -19.68
C LYS A 419 -9.20 33.22 -19.97
N ILE A 420 -10.04 33.61 -19.02
CA ILE A 420 -10.92 34.78 -19.14
C ILE A 420 -10.09 36.06 -19.12
N ILE A 421 -9.16 36.15 -18.17
CA ILE A 421 -8.26 37.30 -18.04
C ILE A 421 -7.44 37.46 -19.33
N ASP A 422 -6.96 36.36 -19.91
CA ASP A 422 -6.22 36.38 -21.18
C ASP A 422 -7.08 36.90 -22.34
N LYS A 423 -8.33 36.44 -22.47
CA LYS A 423 -9.23 36.94 -23.54
C LYS A 423 -9.68 38.38 -23.36
N GLN A 424 -9.87 38.84 -22.12
CA GLN A 424 -10.17 40.25 -21.85
C GLN A 424 -8.96 41.13 -22.18
N SER A 425 -7.76 40.68 -21.81
CA SER A 425 -6.49 41.31 -22.17
C SER A 425 -6.35 41.50 -23.69
N GLU A 426 -6.70 40.49 -24.50
CA GLU A 426 -6.70 40.63 -25.97
C GLU A 426 -7.70 41.68 -26.49
N ALA A 427 -8.89 41.78 -25.90
CA ALA A 427 -9.86 42.81 -26.30
C ALA A 427 -9.35 44.23 -26.01
N GLU A 428 -8.67 44.43 -24.88
CA GLU A 428 -8.08 45.73 -24.52
C GLU A 428 -6.82 46.04 -25.35
N LYS A 429 -6.07 45.03 -25.82
CA LYS A 429 -4.98 45.22 -26.79
C LYS A 429 -5.50 45.75 -28.13
N GLU A 430 -6.61 45.22 -28.64
CA GLU A 430 -7.21 45.74 -29.88
C GLU A 430 -7.69 47.19 -29.71
N LYS A 431 -8.32 47.54 -28.59
CA LYS A 431 -8.66 48.94 -28.30
C LYS A 431 -7.43 49.86 -28.22
N LEU A 432 -6.32 49.36 -27.69
CA LEU A 432 -5.06 50.12 -27.68
C LEU A 432 -4.53 50.35 -29.10
N LYS A 433 -4.58 49.34 -29.98
CA LYS A 433 -4.22 49.49 -31.39
C LYS A 433 -5.10 50.53 -32.10
N GLU A 434 -6.42 50.42 -31.92
CA GLU A 434 -7.36 51.41 -32.46
C GLU A 434 -7.04 52.82 -31.96
N LYS A 435 -6.76 52.97 -30.66
CA LYS A 435 -6.41 54.27 -30.07
C LYS A 435 -5.11 54.86 -30.63
N ILE A 436 -4.07 54.03 -30.80
CA ILE A 436 -2.81 54.44 -31.42
C ILE A 436 -3.04 54.84 -32.89
N GLN A 437 -3.81 54.03 -33.62
CA GLN A 437 -4.15 54.30 -35.01
C GLN A 437 -4.87 55.65 -35.16
N THR A 438 -5.89 55.90 -34.34
CA THR A 438 -6.61 57.18 -34.32
C THR A 438 -5.66 58.36 -34.06
N HIS A 439 -4.77 58.25 -33.07
CA HIS A 439 -3.83 59.33 -32.77
C HIS A 439 -2.80 59.56 -33.89
N ASN A 440 -2.35 58.50 -34.56
CA ASN A 440 -1.46 58.60 -35.71
C ASN A 440 -2.15 59.27 -36.91
N ASP A 441 -3.41 58.92 -37.17
CA ASP A 441 -4.17 59.49 -38.28
C ASP A 441 -4.51 60.97 -38.02
N GLU A 442 -4.92 61.32 -36.80
CA GLU A 442 -5.12 62.72 -36.36
C GLU A 442 -3.84 63.55 -36.47
N PHE A 443 -2.69 62.99 -36.06
CA PHE A 443 -1.40 63.69 -36.20
C PHE A 443 -1.05 63.96 -37.67
N ARG A 444 -1.27 63.01 -38.56
CA ARG A 444 -1.03 63.19 -40.01
C ARG A 444 -1.93 64.28 -40.58
N GLU A 445 -3.21 64.28 -40.22
CA GLU A 445 -4.15 65.32 -40.65
C GLU A 445 -3.70 66.70 -40.17
N LEU A 446 -3.26 66.83 -38.91
CA LEU A 446 -2.76 68.09 -38.36
C LEU A 446 -1.48 68.59 -39.07
N VAL A 447 -0.59 67.69 -39.48
CA VAL A 447 0.61 68.05 -40.26
C VAL A 447 0.21 68.50 -41.68
N ASP A 448 -0.74 67.83 -42.31
CA ASP A 448 -1.25 68.19 -43.63
C ASP A 448 -1.99 69.55 -43.62
N VAL A 449 -2.75 69.83 -42.56
CA VAL A 449 -3.41 71.14 -42.36
C VAL A 449 -2.36 72.24 -42.20
N MET A 450 -1.34 72.01 -41.38
CA MET A 450 -0.22 72.94 -41.23
C MET A 450 0.44 73.25 -42.59
N ASP A 451 0.73 72.23 -43.40
CA ASP A 451 1.33 72.41 -44.73
C ASP A 451 0.42 73.25 -45.65
N LYS A 452 -0.86 72.89 -45.77
CA LYS A 452 -1.83 73.58 -46.63
C LYS A 452 -2.07 75.03 -46.20
N GLU A 453 -2.29 75.28 -44.92
CA GLU A 453 -2.56 76.61 -44.39
C GLU A 453 -1.37 77.55 -44.61
N VAL A 454 -0.18 77.11 -44.23
CA VAL A 454 1.03 77.91 -44.40
C VAL A 454 1.33 78.14 -45.88
N TYR A 455 1.16 77.12 -46.73
CA TYR A 455 1.36 77.26 -48.18
C TYR A 455 0.40 78.29 -48.81
N ASN A 456 -0.89 78.27 -48.44
CA ASN A 456 -1.87 79.24 -48.94
C ASN A 456 -1.53 80.67 -48.50
N ILE A 457 -1.08 80.87 -47.26
CA ILE A 457 -0.69 82.20 -46.77
C ILE A 457 0.58 82.69 -47.48
N ILE A 458 1.52 81.79 -47.79
CA ILE A 458 2.70 82.11 -48.60
C ILE A 458 2.30 82.61 -49.99
N GLU A 459 1.39 81.94 -50.69
CA GLU A 459 0.94 82.31 -52.05
C GLU A 459 0.20 83.65 -52.09
N THR A 460 -0.50 84.02 -51.02
CA THR A 460 -1.15 85.35 -50.91
C THR A 460 -0.18 86.48 -50.55
N GLY A 461 1.09 86.16 -50.26
CA GLY A 461 2.17 87.13 -50.02
C GLY A 461 2.28 87.65 -48.59
N ASN A 462 1.47 87.16 -47.63
CA ASN A 462 1.53 87.59 -46.23
C ASN A 462 2.52 86.74 -45.40
N LEU A 463 3.81 86.88 -45.68
CA LEU A 463 4.84 86.01 -45.10
C LEU A 463 5.03 86.15 -43.58
N SER A 464 4.67 87.30 -43.00
CA SER A 464 4.71 87.50 -41.54
C SER A 464 3.62 86.67 -40.85
N GLU A 465 2.44 86.60 -41.46
CA GLU A 465 1.33 85.75 -40.99
C GLU A 465 1.72 84.27 -41.17
N ALA A 466 2.25 83.88 -42.33
CA ALA A 466 2.71 82.51 -42.58
C ALA A 466 3.72 82.02 -41.54
N SER A 467 4.71 82.85 -41.17
CA SER A 467 5.70 82.48 -40.16
C SER A 467 5.11 82.38 -38.75
N THR A 468 4.09 83.18 -38.44
CA THR A 468 3.42 83.12 -37.13
C THR A 468 2.54 81.89 -37.04
N THR A 469 1.75 81.61 -38.09
CA THR A 469 0.90 80.41 -38.21
C THR A 469 1.74 79.15 -38.13
N LEU A 470 2.83 79.04 -38.90
CA LEU A 470 3.71 77.87 -38.87
C LEU A 470 4.25 77.58 -37.46
N LYS A 471 4.64 78.62 -36.72
CA LYS A 471 5.15 78.46 -35.36
C LYS A 471 4.07 78.00 -34.39
N ASN A 472 2.87 78.59 -34.47
CA ASN A 472 1.74 78.20 -33.62
C ASN A 472 1.32 76.76 -33.90
N SER A 473 1.12 76.39 -35.18
CA SER A 473 0.76 75.02 -35.58
C SER A 473 1.82 73.99 -35.17
N TYR A 474 3.11 74.35 -35.23
CA TYR A 474 4.19 73.48 -34.73
C TYR A 474 4.10 73.24 -33.22
N ASP A 475 3.92 74.31 -32.43
CA ASP A 475 3.80 74.22 -30.98
C ASP A 475 2.53 73.45 -30.57
N ASP A 476 1.42 73.63 -31.30
CA ASP A 476 0.16 72.90 -31.11
C ASP A 476 0.32 71.40 -31.44
N ASN A 477 0.90 71.06 -32.59
CA ASN A 477 1.15 69.67 -33.00
C ASN A 477 2.11 68.96 -32.04
N ARG A 478 3.12 69.67 -31.53
CA ARG A 478 4.03 69.14 -30.51
C ARG A 478 3.32 68.89 -29.18
N THR A 479 2.39 69.77 -28.81
CA THR A 479 1.56 69.61 -27.61
C THR A 479 0.60 68.42 -27.76
N TYR A 480 0.07 68.22 -28.97
CA TYR A 480 -0.75 67.06 -29.31
C TYR A 480 0.00 65.74 -29.11
N ILE A 481 1.22 65.59 -29.66
CA ILE A 481 2.05 64.38 -29.50
C ILE A 481 2.20 64.01 -28.01
N LYS A 482 2.53 64.99 -27.16
CA LYS A 482 2.68 64.76 -25.70
C LYS A 482 1.38 64.36 -25.02
N THR A 483 0.26 64.94 -25.46
CA THR A 483 -1.06 64.65 -24.89
C THR A 483 -1.50 63.24 -25.24
N ALA A 484 -1.29 62.83 -26.50
CA ALA A 484 -1.57 61.48 -26.97
C ALA A 484 -0.67 60.43 -26.27
N ASP A 485 0.63 60.71 -26.11
CA ASP A 485 1.56 59.84 -25.38
C ASP A 485 1.12 59.57 -23.93
N ASN A 486 0.69 60.62 -23.22
CA ASN A 486 0.11 60.49 -21.88
C ASN A 486 -1.19 59.66 -21.89
N SER A 487 -2.07 59.92 -22.85
CA SER A 487 -3.35 59.21 -23.01
C SER A 487 -3.18 57.71 -23.27
N ILE A 488 -2.15 57.33 -24.05
CA ILE A 488 -1.76 55.94 -24.32
C ILE A 488 -1.15 55.30 -23.07
N SER A 489 -0.22 56.00 -22.41
CA SER A 489 0.45 55.53 -21.19
C SER A 489 -0.54 55.30 -20.04
N GLU A 490 -1.52 56.19 -19.86
CA GLU A 490 -2.55 56.08 -18.84
C GLU A 490 -3.50 54.90 -19.12
N PHE A 491 -3.87 54.68 -20.38
CA PHE A 491 -4.66 53.52 -20.78
C PHE A 491 -3.96 52.20 -20.43
N ILE A 492 -2.65 52.09 -20.70
CA ILE A 492 -1.86 50.91 -20.34
C ILE A 492 -1.78 50.75 -18.82
N LYS A 493 -1.56 51.84 -18.08
CA LYS A 493 -1.47 51.82 -16.63
C LYS A 493 -2.76 51.34 -15.96
N ILE A 494 -3.92 51.80 -16.44
CA ILE A 494 -5.23 51.39 -15.92
C ILE A 494 -5.44 49.89 -16.20
N ASN A 495 -5.25 49.45 -17.45
CA ASN A 495 -5.49 48.07 -17.84
C ASN A 495 -4.47 47.08 -17.23
N SER A 496 -3.24 47.52 -16.94
CA SER A 496 -2.23 46.69 -16.27
C SER A 496 -2.55 46.38 -14.80
N ARG A 497 -3.46 47.14 -14.17
CA ARG A 497 -3.97 46.80 -12.82
C ARG A 497 -4.99 45.67 -12.85
N VAL A 498 -5.69 45.51 -13.97
CA VAL A 498 -6.75 44.53 -14.16
C VAL A 498 -6.20 43.24 -14.78
N HIS A 499 -5.30 43.38 -15.77
CA HIS A 499 -4.74 42.29 -16.54
C HIS A 499 -3.25 42.13 -16.25
N ARG A 500 -2.88 41.04 -15.59
CA ARG A 500 -1.49 40.75 -15.24
C ARG A 500 -0.65 40.56 -16.50
N GLY A 501 0.50 41.23 -16.58
CA GLY A 501 1.39 41.15 -17.76
C GLY A 501 0.93 41.96 -18.98
N PHE A 502 -0.16 42.73 -18.88
CA PHE A 502 -0.65 43.57 -19.98
C PHE A 502 0.40 44.57 -20.48
N LYS A 503 1.12 45.24 -19.56
CA LYS A 503 2.19 46.18 -19.89
C LYS A 503 3.26 45.55 -20.80
N ASP A 504 3.71 44.34 -20.47
CA ASP A 504 4.76 43.65 -21.21
C ASP A 504 4.25 43.17 -22.57
N ALA A 505 3.00 42.74 -22.62
CA ALA A 505 2.36 42.29 -23.86
C ALA A 505 2.10 43.44 -24.86
N CYS A 506 1.99 44.69 -24.38
CA CYS A 506 1.79 45.87 -25.23
C CYS A 506 3.07 46.44 -25.85
N VAL A 507 4.25 45.93 -25.49
CA VAL A 507 5.55 46.46 -25.98
C VAL A 507 5.65 46.47 -27.51
N LEU A 508 5.08 45.46 -28.19
CA LEU A 508 5.08 45.41 -29.65
C LEU A 508 4.10 46.42 -30.27
N ILE A 509 2.93 46.62 -29.64
CA ILE A 509 1.90 47.56 -30.10
C ILE A 509 2.40 49.01 -29.95
N LEU A 510 3.17 49.29 -28.89
CA LEU A 510 3.78 50.61 -28.67
C LEU A 510 4.82 51.01 -29.72
N ARG A 511 5.34 50.06 -30.52
CA ARG A 511 6.25 50.42 -31.63
C ARG A 511 5.57 51.29 -32.68
N ASP A 512 4.25 51.14 -32.83
CA ASP A 512 3.46 51.92 -33.78
C ASP A 512 3.21 53.36 -33.28
N TRP A 513 3.50 53.65 -32.01
CA TRP A 513 3.46 54.99 -31.41
C TRP A 513 4.87 55.42 -30.99
N ASN A 514 5.67 55.87 -31.95
CA ASN A 514 7.04 56.30 -31.72
C ASN A 514 7.15 57.84 -31.65
N THR A 515 7.09 58.37 -30.44
CA THR A 515 7.17 59.82 -30.16
C THR A 515 8.38 60.49 -30.80
N GLU A 516 9.56 59.84 -30.82
CA GLU A 516 10.77 60.41 -31.42
C GLU A 516 10.65 60.52 -32.95
N GLU A 517 10.07 59.51 -33.60
CA GLU A 517 9.86 59.51 -35.04
C GLU A 517 8.81 60.55 -35.47
N LEU A 518 7.73 60.68 -34.69
CA LEU A 518 6.69 61.70 -34.91
C LEU A 518 7.24 63.12 -34.72
N GLU A 519 8.02 63.37 -33.67
CA GLU A 519 8.69 64.66 -33.46
C GLU A 519 9.66 64.98 -34.61
N ASN A 520 10.44 64.00 -35.06
CA ASN A 520 11.34 64.16 -36.21
C ASN A 520 10.57 64.46 -37.51
N HIS A 521 9.42 63.83 -37.73
CA HIS A 521 8.57 64.10 -38.89
C HIS A 521 8.02 65.54 -38.84
N LEU A 522 7.53 65.98 -37.67
CA LEU A 522 7.04 67.34 -37.45
C LEU A 522 8.15 68.39 -37.67
N ILE A 523 9.36 68.14 -37.16
CA ILE A 523 10.52 69.02 -37.36
C ILE A 523 10.86 69.15 -38.85
N LYS A 524 10.85 68.04 -39.60
CA LYS A 524 11.09 68.06 -41.05
C LYS A 524 10.03 68.90 -41.78
N ALA A 525 8.74 68.69 -41.49
CA ALA A 525 7.66 69.45 -42.10
C ALA A 525 7.79 70.96 -41.78
N PHE A 526 8.07 71.30 -40.53
CA PHE A 526 8.33 72.68 -40.09
C PHE A 526 9.48 73.33 -40.87
N ASN A 527 10.61 72.63 -40.98
CA ASN A 527 11.81 73.10 -41.65
C ASN A 527 11.58 73.35 -43.15
N VAL A 528 10.84 72.47 -43.84
CA VAL A 528 10.50 72.62 -45.27
C VAL A 528 9.61 73.85 -45.49
N LEU A 529 8.57 74.04 -44.66
CA LEU A 529 7.70 75.20 -44.75
C LEU A 529 8.44 76.49 -44.40
N GLN A 530 9.30 76.46 -43.39
CA GLN A 530 10.13 77.60 -43.01
C GLN A 530 11.07 78.02 -44.13
N ASP A 531 11.67 77.06 -44.85
CA ASP A 531 12.51 77.35 -46.02
C ASP A 531 11.71 78.03 -47.12
N ARG A 532 10.51 77.54 -47.42
CA ARG A 532 9.62 78.17 -48.41
C ARG A 532 9.31 79.63 -48.04
N ILE A 533 9.03 79.91 -46.76
CA ILE A 533 8.81 81.29 -46.28
C ILE A 533 10.05 82.15 -46.53
N VAL A 534 11.25 81.65 -46.19
CA VAL A 534 12.52 82.38 -46.38
C VAL A 534 12.80 82.63 -47.86
N ILE A 535 12.64 81.63 -48.71
CA ILE A 535 12.86 81.71 -50.16
C ILE A 535 11.90 82.75 -50.76
N ARG A 536 10.59 82.64 -50.47
CA ARG A 536 9.61 83.61 -50.97
C ARG A 536 9.85 85.03 -50.45
N ASN A 537 10.32 85.18 -49.21
CA ASN A 537 10.68 86.50 -48.67
C ASN A 537 11.83 87.13 -49.45
N ILE A 538 12.83 86.33 -49.83
CA ILE A 538 13.95 86.78 -50.65
C ILE A 538 13.49 87.11 -52.07
N GLU A 539 12.65 86.27 -52.68
CA GLU A 539 12.09 86.56 -54.02
C GLU A 539 11.25 87.84 -54.05
N TYR A 540 10.39 88.06 -53.05
CA TYR A 540 9.62 89.29 -52.95
C TYR A 540 10.52 90.50 -52.71
N ALA A 541 11.56 90.35 -51.88
CA ALA A 541 12.54 91.41 -51.67
C ALA A 541 13.31 91.73 -52.96
N GLU A 542 13.69 90.73 -53.78
CA GLU A 542 14.34 90.96 -55.08
C GLU A 542 13.44 91.74 -56.03
N ARG A 543 12.14 91.40 -56.08
CA ARG A 543 11.17 92.09 -56.95
C ARG A 543 10.89 93.53 -56.49
N ALA A 544 10.82 93.76 -55.17
CA ALA A 544 10.46 95.05 -54.60
C ALA A 544 11.65 96.01 -54.41
N PHE A 545 12.86 95.47 -54.24
CA PHE A 545 14.06 96.24 -53.94
C PHE A 545 14.89 96.44 -55.21
N HIS A 546 15.05 97.68 -55.66
CA HIS A 546 15.80 98.02 -56.87
C HIS A 546 17.34 97.95 -56.71
N GLY A 547 17.86 97.50 -55.56
CA GLY A 547 19.30 97.36 -55.32
C GLY A 547 19.77 95.90 -55.34
N ASN A 548 21.05 95.67 -55.67
CA ASN A 548 21.60 94.31 -55.80
C ASN A 548 21.88 93.62 -54.45
N ARG A 549 21.67 94.29 -53.31
CA ARG A 549 21.99 93.77 -51.95
C ARG A 549 20.96 94.21 -50.91
N ILE A 550 20.62 93.34 -49.96
CA ILE A 550 19.74 93.66 -48.83
C ILE A 550 20.30 93.14 -47.52
N LYS A 551 20.19 93.90 -46.43
CA LYS A 551 20.62 93.46 -45.09
C LYS A 551 19.77 92.29 -44.59
N LEU A 552 20.41 91.27 -44.00
CA LEU A 552 19.70 90.12 -43.44
C LEU A 552 18.71 90.52 -42.34
N ASP A 553 19.03 91.53 -41.53
CA ASP A 553 18.12 92.00 -40.47
C ASP A 553 16.78 92.50 -41.03
N VAL A 554 16.80 93.10 -42.22
CA VAL A 554 15.60 93.59 -42.90
C VAL A 554 14.76 92.42 -43.38
N LEU A 555 15.37 91.43 -44.05
CA LEU A 555 14.70 90.21 -44.48
C LEU A 555 14.12 89.43 -43.28
N ALA A 556 14.91 89.24 -42.23
CA ALA A 556 14.51 88.53 -41.02
C ALA A 556 13.34 89.23 -40.32
N SER A 557 13.36 90.57 -40.24
CA SER A 557 12.28 91.36 -39.61
C SER A 557 10.95 91.23 -40.36
N LYS A 558 10.97 91.09 -41.69
CA LYS A 558 9.76 91.01 -42.53
C LYS A 558 8.92 89.76 -42.29
N ILE A 559 9.57 88.68 -41.87
CA ILE A 559 8.92 87.41 -41.50
C ILE A 559 8.97 87.14 -40.00
N SER A 560 9.22 88.18 -39.19
CA SER A 560 9.30 88.10 -37.72
C SER A 560 10.27 87.01 -37.20
N MET A 561 11.33 86.74 -37.95
CA MET A 561 12.37 85.77 -37.58
C MET A 561 13.57 86.49 -36.94
N LYS A 562 14.20 85.87 -35.93
CA LYS A 562 15.44 86.40 -35.36
C LYS A 562 16.55 86.35 -36.41
N SER A 563 17.29 87.45 -36.59
CA SER A 563 18.36 87.55 -37.59
C SER A 563 19.38 86.40 -37.55
N LYS A 564 19.77 85.94 -36.35
CA LYS A 564 20.65 84.78 -36.19
C LYS A 564 20.05 83.49 -36.78
N VAL A 565 18.77 83.22 -36.50
CA VAL A 565 18.05 82.04 -36.99
C VAL A 565 17.85 82.14 -38.51
N PHE A 566 17.48 83.33 -38.99
CA PHE A 566 17.37 83.59 -40.43
C PHE A 566 18.69 83.34 -41.16
N LYS A 567 19.80 83.80 -40.58
CA LYS A 567 21.15 83.60 -41.13
C LYS A 567 21.52 82.11 -41.18
N GLU A 568 21.33 81.38 -40.09
CA GLU A 568 21.58 79.93 -40.03
C GLU A 568 20.74 79.19 -41.08
N ARG A 569 19.45 79.50 -41.17
CA ARG A 569 18.56 78.87 -42.14
C ARG A 569 18.90 79.23 -43.59
N LEU A 570 19.24 80.49 -43.85
CA LEU A 570 19.69 80.94 -45.17
C LEU A 570 20.96 80.21 -45.61
N PHE A 571 21.90 79.96 -44.69
CA PHE A 571 23.08 79.15 -44.99
C PHE A 571 22.71 77.71 -45.37
N ASP A 572 21.79 77.09 -44.63
CA ASP A 572 21.31 75.75 -44.94
C ASP A 572 20.66 75.69 -46.32
N ILE A 573 19.77 76.65 -46.63
CA ILE A 573 19.09 76.75 -47.93
C ILE A 573 20.10 76.95 -49.05
N LEU A 574 21.07 77.87 -48.91
CA LEU A 574 22.11 78.11 -49.92
C LEU A 574 23.05 76.90 -50.10
N GLY A 575 23.20 76.06 -49.07
CA GLY A 575 24.00 74.85 -49.13
C GLY A 575 23.25 73.63 -49.73
N THR A 576 21.92 73.70 -49.88
CA THR A 576 21.09 72.52 -50.21
C THR A 576 20.05 72.74 -51.31
N SER A 577 19.63 73.97 -51.59
CA SER A 577 18.57 74.31 -52.54
C SER A 577 19.13 75.06 -53.75
N GLU A 578 18.75 74.62 -54.95
CA GLU A 578 19.06 75.31 -56.22
C GLU A 578 18.12 76.51 -56.50
N GLU A 579 17.11 76.75 -55.66
CA GLU A 579 16.07 77.75 -55.91
C GLU A 579 16.56 79.20 -55.74
N LEU A 580 17.58 79.43 -54.90
CA LEU A 580 18.13 80.76 -54.64
C LEU A 580 19.42 81.00 -55.46
N LYS A 581 19.41 82.00 -56.34
CA LYS A 581 20.56 82.37 -57.21
C LYS A 581 21.55 83.36 -56.57
N GLY A 582 21.27 83.82 -55.35
CA GLY A 582 22.07 84.83 -54.67
C GLY A 582 23.20 84.26 -53.80
N LYS A 583 23.99 85.14 -53.19
CA LYS A 583 25.02 84.77 -52.20
C LYS A 583 24.90 85.59 -50.93
N TYR A 584 25.30 85.00 -49.80
CA TYR A 584 25.45 85.73 -48.55
C TYR A 584 26.84 86.38 -48.43
N ASP A 585 26.90 87.69 -48.22
CA ASP A 585 28.14 88.41 -47.92
C ASP A 585 28.36 88.50 -46.40
N VAL A 586 29.32 87.70 -45.92
CA VAL A 586 29.70 87.59 -44.52
C VAL A 586 30.23 88.92 -43.95
N ARG A 587 30.83 89.79 -44.78
CA ARG A 587 31.47 91.03 -44.33
C ARG A 587 30.46 92.14 -44.05
N THR A 588 29.40 92.21 -44.84
CA THR A 588 28.37 93.26 -44.72
C THR A 588 27.07 92.78 -44.09
N ASN A 589 26.94 91.47 -43.84
CA ASN A 589 25.71 90.84 -43.34
C ASN A 589 24.51 91.07 -44.28
N GLU A 590 24.77 90.98 -45.59
CA GLU A 590 23.81 91.24 -46.65
C GLU A 590 23.63 90.01 -47.55
N TYR A 591 22.43 89.84 -48.09
CA TYR A 591 22.16 88.93 -49.18
C TYR A 591 22.31 89.68 -50.52
N VAL A 592 23.08 89.11 -51.43
CA VAL A 592 23.33 89.65 -52.78
C VAL A 592 22.51 88.85 -53.78
N PHE A 593 21.51 89.47 -54.40
CA PHE A 593 20.56 88.79 -55.28
C PHE A 593 21.22 88.25 -56.56
N ARG A 594 22.12 89.04 -57.16
CA ARG A 594 22.83 88.73 -58.41
C ARG A 594 24.33 88.90 -58.24
N PRO A 595 25.06 87.84 -57.89
CA PRO A 595 26.48 87.94 -57.54
C PRO A 595 27.40 88.27 -58.72
N ASP A 596 26.92 88.13 -59.96
CA ASP A 596 27.71 88.25 -61.20
C ASP A 596 27.48 89.57 -61.97
N GLU A 597 26.60 90.46 -61.50
CA GLU A 597 26.44 91.81 -62.06
C GLU A 597 27.39 92.80 -61.35
N GLU A 598 28.35 93.40 -62.07
CA GLU A 598 29.27 94.41 -61.52
C GLU A 598 28.51 95.63 -60.96
N PRO A 599 28.85 96.11 -59.75
CA PRO A 599 28.18 97.27 -59.16
C PRO A 599 28.59 98.56 -59.91
N LYS A 600 27.60 99.34 -60.38
CA LYS A 600 27.85 100.71 -60.86
C LYS A 600 28.36 101.56 -59.68
N ALA A 601 29.61 102.01 -59.80
CA ALA A 601 30.31 102.75 -58.76
C ALA A 601 29.65 104.11 -58.46
N VAL A 602 29.46 104.40 -57.16
CA VAL A 602 29.32 105.76 -56.64
C VAL A 602 30.59 106.05 -55.83
N LEU A 603 31.40 106.98 -56.34
CA LEU A 603 32.66 107.45 -55.75
C LEU A 603 32.42 108.06 -54.36
N THR A 604 33.20 107.63 -53.38
CA THR A 604 33.44 108.37 -52.13
C THR A 604 34.91 108.77 -52.11
N THR A 605 35.20 110.04 -51.77
CA THR A 605 36.58 110.52 -51.60
C THR A 605 36.77 111.08 -50.19
N THR A 606 37.49 110.32 -49.36
CA THR A 606 38.47 110.86 -48.41
C THR A 606 39.37 109.70 -47.94
N PRO A 607 40.71 109.87 -47.89
CA PRO A 607 41.64 108.79 -47.59
C PRO A 607 41.82 108.59 -46.08
N PRO A 608 42.01 107.34 -45.59
CA PRO A 608 42.34 107.09 -44.20
C PRO A 608 43.87 107.10 -43.96
N PRO A 609 44.31 107.29 -42.69
CA PRO A 609 45.71 107.43 -42.31
C PRO A 609 46.42 106.07 -42.14
N ILE A 610 47.76 106.11 -42.18
CA ILE A 610 48.66 104.98 -41.93
C ILE A 610 48.91 104.84 -40.43
N ILE A 611 48.47 103.73 -39.78
CA ILE A 611 49.04 103.14 -38.56
C ILE A 611 48.66 101.63 -38.50
N PRO A 612 49.26 100.80 -37.63
CA PRO A 612 50.40 99.89 -37.83
C PRO A 612 49.97 98.43 -38.15
N GLN A 613 50.90 97.59 -38.65
CA GLN A 613 50.68 96.15 -38.83
C GLN A 613 50.25 95.48 -37.52
N LYS A 614 49.00 94.98 -37.46
CA LYS A 614 48.51 94.11 -36.40
C LYS A 614 48.88 92.65 -36.73
N LYS A 615 49.39 91.93 -35.73
CA LYS A 615 49.65 90.48 -35.74
C LYS A 615 48.51 89.72 -36.40
N THR A 616 48.84 88.81 -37.30
CA THR A 616 47.85 87.99 -38.02
C THR A 616 47.18 86.99 -37.08
N PHE A 617 45.95 86.58 -37.40
CA PHE A 617 45.21 85.52 -36.68
C PHE A 617 46.00 84.21 -36.59
N ALA A 618 46.89 83.98 -37.56
CA ALA A 618 47.86 82.88 -37.55
C ALA A 618 48.85 82.97 -36.39
N ASP A 619 49.28 84.17 -35.98
CA ASP A 619 50.18 84.39 -34.85
C ASP A 619 49.45 84.15 -33.51
N VAL A 620 48.17 84.54 -33.43
CA VAL A 620 47.30 84.24 -32.28
C VAL A 620 47.09 82.73 -32.16
N LEU A 621 46.89 82.01 -33.26
CA LEU A 621 46.80 80.55 -33.23
C LEU A 621 48.13 79.88 -32.87
N ARG A 622 49.27 80.45 -33.28
CA ARG A 622 50.60 79.94 -32.92
C ARG A 622 50.92 80.12 -31.44
N ASP A 623 50.50 81.24 -30.86
CA ASP A 623 50.65 81.54 -29.42
C ASP A 623 49.74 80.63 -28.54
N TRP A 624 48.61 80.16 -29.09
CA TRP A 624 47.64 79.31 -28.37
C TRP A 624 47.71 77.82 -28.70
N ALA A 625 48.48 77.42 -29.72
CA ALA A 625 48.67 76.02 -30.11
C ALA A 625 49.15 75.11 -28.95
N PRO A 626 50.04 75.53 -28.05
CA PRO A 626 50.44 74.71 -26.90
C PRO A 626 49.27 74.41 -25.96
N ILE A 627 48.34 75.36 -25.80
CA ILE A 627 47.17 75.23 -24.92
C ILE A 627 46.16 74.22 -25.49
N PHE A 628 45.87 74.29 -26.79
CA PHE A 628 44.97 73.35 -27.45
C PHE A 628 45.53 71.93 -27.50
N THR A 629 46.84 71.78 -27.65
CA THR A 629 47.51 70.47 -27.65
C THR A 629 47.43 69.79 -26.28
N ILE A 630 47.51 70.56 -25.20
CA ILE A 630 47.38 70.04 -23.83
C ILE A 630 45.94 69.69 -23.49
N LEU A 631 44.96 70.52 -23.90
CA LEU A 631 43.54 70.20 -23.74
C LEU A 631 43.17 68.90 -24.48
N GLY A 632 43.62 68.76 -25.72
CA GLY A 632 43.45 67.53 -26.50
C GLY A 632 44.12 66.31 -25.85
N GLY A 633 45.34 66.48 -25.31
CA GLY A 633 46.06 65.44 -24.57
C GLY A 633 45.35 65.00 -23.28
N THR A 634 44.84 65.94 -22.49
CA THR A 634 44.09 65.65 -21.26
C THR A 634 42.75 64.95 -21.54
N GLY A 635 42.04 65.36 -22.60
CA GLY A 635 40.80 64.70 -23.03
C GLY A 635 41.04 63.27 -23.54
N GLY A 636 42.12 63.06 -24.30
CA GLY A 636 42.52 61.73 -24.78
C GLY A 636 42.90 60.77 -23.65
N LEU A 637 43.64 61.26 -22.64
CA LEU A 637 44.04 60.44 -21.49
C LEU A 637 42.84 60.07 -20.60
N ALA A 638 41.89 60.99 -20.41
CA ALA A 638 40.66 60.73 -19.66
C ALA A 638 39.77 59.68 -20.35
N ALA A 639 39.63 59.76 -21.69
CA ALA A 639 38.89 58.78 -22.47
C ALA A 639 39.56 57.39 -22.47
N ALA A 640 40.90 57.34 -22.54
CA ALA A 640 41.65 56.09 -22.47
C ALA A 640 41.54 55.42 -21.08
N VAL A 641 41.62 56.19 -20.00
CA VAL A 641 41.44 55.65 -18.64
C VAL A 641 40.00 55.18 -18.41
N TYR A 642 39.00 55.91 -18.91
CA TYR A 642 37.58 55.49 -18.88
C TYR A 642 37.36 54.13 -19.59
N SER A 643 38.00 53.96 -20.74
CA SER A 643 37.93 52.73 -21.53
C SER A 643 38.51 51.51 -20.80
N ILE A 644 39.50 51.70 -19.93
CA ILE A 644 40.25 50.61 -19.28
C ILE A 644 39.63 50.21 -17.94
N THR A 645 39.05 51.15 -17.18
CA THR A 645 38.59 50.86 -15.80
C THR A 645 37.15 50.38 -15.68
N ARG A 646 36.26 50.68 -16.64
CA ARG A 646 34.88 50.16 -16.79
C ARG A 646 34.03 49.97 -15.51
N ASP A 647 34.31 50.74 -14.45
CA ASP A 647 33.61 50.67 -13.17
C ASP A 647 33.33 52.09 -12.67
N LEU A 648 32.06 52.41 -12.41
CA LEU A 648 31.55 53.80 -12.30
C LEU A 648 32.18 54.61 -11.15
N ALA A 649 32.65 53.95 -10.09
CA ALA A 649 33.20 54.58 -8.90
C ALA A 649 34.60 55.18 -9.09
N LEU A 650 35.43 54.61 -9.98
CA LEU A 650 36.77 55.13 -10.27
C LEU A 650 36.75 56.34 -11.22
N THR A 651 35.71 56.47 -12.03
CA THR A 651 35.52 57.54 -13.01
C THR A 651 35.46 58.95 -12.39
N GLY A 652 34.74 59.09 -11.27
CA GLY A 652 34.65 60.37 -10.57
C GLY A 652 35.99 60.80 -9.98
N LEU A 653 36.80 59.84 -9.53
CA LEU A 653 38.10 60.08 -8.91
C LEU A 653 39.18 60.45 -9.95
N VAL A 654 39.12 59.85 -11.15
CA VAL A 654 39.99 60.21 -12.28
C VAL A 654 39.70 61.63 -12.77
N PHE A 655 38.42 62.01 -12.92
CA PHE A 655 38.05 63.38 -13.28
C PHE A 655 38.50 64.40 -12.22
N ALA A 656 38.38 64.04 -10.94
CA ALA A 656 38.79 64.88 -9.81
C ALA A 656 40.32 65.04 -9.68
N ILE A 657 41.14 64.15 -10.26
CA ILE A 657 42.61 64.27 -10.24
C ILE A 657 43.16 64.89 -11.54
N VAL A 658 42.63 64.48 -12.70
CA VAL A 658 43.14 64.91 -14.01
C VAL A 658 42.79 66.38 -14.30
N MET A 659 41.60 66.84 -13.94
CA MET A 659 41.19 68.23 -14.18
C MET A 659 42.00 69.25 -13.36
N PRO A 660 42.25 69.07 -12.05
CA PRO A 660 43.10 69.99 -11.29
C PRO A 660 44.54 70.02 -11.79
N ILE A 661 45.13 68.87 -12.16
CA ILE A 661 46.48 68.82 -12.72
C ILE A 661 46.53 69.54 -14.07
N GLY A 662 45.54 69.34 -14.94
CA GLY A 662 45.41 70.06 -16.21
C GLY A 662 45.31 71.58 -16.01
N ILE A 663 44.53 72.04 -15.03
CA ILE A 663 44.40 73.46 -14.67
C ILE A 663 45.71 74.03 -14.11
N VAL A 664 46.43 73.27 -13.27
CA VAL A 664 47.73 73.69 -12.72
C VAL A 664 48.77 73.82 -13.83
N ILE A 665 48.83 72.88 -14.79
CA ILE A 665 49.72 72.94 -15.94
C ILE A 665 49.37 74.13 -16.85
N LEU A 666 48.08 74.39 -17.08
CA LEU A 666 47.58 75.57 -17.80
C LEU A 666 48.00 76.88 -17.13
N LEU A 667 47.93 76.95 -15.80
CA LEU A 667 48.35 78.11 -15.02
C LEU A 667 49.88 78.31 -15.02
N ILE A 668 50.66 77.22 -14.99
CA ILE A 668 52.13 77.26 -15.09
C ILE A 668 52.54 77.79 -16.47
N ILE A 669 51.91 77.30 -17.54
CA ILE A 669 52.19 77.74 -18.91
C ILE A 669 51.76 79.19 -19.11
N TYR A 670 50.56 79.57 -18.65
CA TYR A 670 50.09 80.96 -18.69
C TYR A 670 51.04 81.92 -17.95
N LYS A 671 51.65 81.47 -16.85
CA LYS A 671 52.63 82.24 -16.07
C LYS A 671 54.01 82.31 -16.75
N LEU A 672 54.40 81.27 -17.49
CA LEU A 672 55.65 81.24 -18.28
C LEU A 672 55.55 82.07 -19.57
N THR A 673 54.39 82.11 -20.23
CA THR A 673 54.16 82.90 -21.45
C THR A 673 53.95 84.39 -21.21
N LYS A 674 53.87 84.83 -19.95
CA LYS A 674 53.65 86.25 -19.57
C LYS A 674 54.90 86.91 -18.96
N LYS A 675 56.06 86.24 -19.04
CA LYS A 675 57.34 86.79 -18.60
C LYS A 675 58.19 87.13 -19.83
N ASP A 676 57.78 88.20 -20.50
CA ASP A 676 58.59 89.17 -21.25
C ASP A 676 57.77 90.44 -21.43
#